data_AF-A0A844HS14-F1
#
_entry.id   AF-A0A844HS14-F1
#
_cell.length_a   1.000
_cell.length_b   1.000
_cell.length_c   1.000
_cell.angle_alpha   90.00
_cell.angle_beta   90.00
_cell.angle_gamma   90.00
#
_symmetry.space_group_name_H-M   'P 1'
#
loop_
_entity.id
_entity.type
_entity.pdbx_description
1 polymer ?
#
loop_
_entity_poly.entity_id
_entity_poly.type
_entity_poly.pdbx_seq_one_letter_code
_entity_poly.pdbx_strand_id
1 'polypeptide(L)'
;MKQKVAIIGGGVGAITTAYAITCQPDWQDRFELTIYQMGWRLGGKGASGRNLSQSGRIEEHGLHIWAGFYDNSFRLMRQAYEELVSEGLRASDAPLARLEDAFVGLSHFFIADEARDESGNPVLRPWRFDFEPNDLVPGSGGALPTPFGFLRLALAQVSQLLERSGMPAAPMRAQRYLPDLSAFGLTAEAASPLHLLRNLVDRLPGDLRFLDAGEMALFSALVGEAQDWQTSLRQSAALDDDQRRTGYIISLTLAFCRGMIAEGGFKAGFDAIDDWEISDWLLHHGASREAVYSALFRGCYDYVFGFAGGNTAQRSMGAGTAIRGLLRLAFTYKGHLFYRMQAGMGDTIFAPYYQLLQKRGVRFCFFNAARRLIPDATAYDIAAIEMVEQARPKGETYDPLIDVAQLPCWPSAPLWDRLEDGEALANAAPDFECEKTPPEGRAWRLEKGRDFDLVVLGASLGSLSYLASDLIAVSPRWRTMTEKVRTVATHAAQFWLDRSAQDLGWNALAGGSAPGAPEDLRTVITSFSEPLDTWADMSDLLPREGWAAPGPVSIAYFCSPCTDDADRATIAADTRAWADRDLIRMWPGAVRDGRFDASILHAPGAVDDDARWAAQYYRRNLYGSERYVLSVPGSVEYRLAPDDCGFSNLFLAGDWTRCGINAGCVEAATISGLMAARGLTGRPIEIVGETDLGPDFIPGASQSLTSPYAPTAPWPLTPFFATGSIDGWFSFHAVDAAALSQVLPPGMRLHAQGLTPPGTHPVALLANRQIGVRLSAQPAFTGYPDYLEAIIAINHVAIDGIPGLFSYLPNLYLNSRVPQLVGVGFYGYNKRMGRLSMTGSDYHVASPTGQAIWSGDYQQNGFERRLMNSPECGAVEALCQQIVASHHPVMGWRFSSFDFNLTAARIAPVHARIRINDSNLAQLPAGEMPAQPLTMTGPGQAMRHVGLPGAFRIRTAWTLSNPFDSGRLRVLQANRTYVK
;
A
#
# COMPACT_ATOMS: atom_id res chain seq x y z
N MET A 1 -27.78 0.02 -18.12
CA MET A 1 -27.91 -1.10 -17.18
C MET A 1 -26.89 -0.86 -16.07
N LYS A 2 -27.27 -1.02 -14.80
CA LYS A 2 -26.33 -0.83 -13.68
C LYS A 2 -25.31 -1.97 -13.70
N GLN A 3 -24.05 -1.68 -13.39
CA GLN A 3 -23.03 -2.71 -13.19
C GLN A 3 -23.20 -3.31 -11.80
N LYS A 4 -23.25 -4.64 -11.73
CA LYS A 4 -23.34 -5.37 -10.46
C LYS A 4 -21.95 -5.54 -9.87
N VAL A 5 -21.78 -5.21 -8.59
CA VAL A 5 -20.50 -5.31 -7.89
C VAL A 5 -20.62 -6.31 -6.73
N ALA A 6 -19.89 -7.41 -6.82
CA ALA A 6 -19.76 -8.37 -5.74
C ALA A 6 -18.56 -8.01 -4.85
N ILE A 7 -18.81 -7.67 -3.59
CA ILE A 7 -17.78 -7.34 -2.60
C ILE A 7 -17.62 -8.54 -1.68
N ILE A 8 -16.45 -9.16 -1.69
CA ILE A 8 -16.15 -10.37 -0.88
C ILE A 8 -15.43 -9.95 0.39
N GLY A 9 -16.11 -10.08 1.54
CA GLY A 9 -15.60 -9.71 2.86
C GLY A 9 -16.11 -8.36 3.36
N GLY A 10 -16.21 -8.22 4.69
CA GLY A 10 -16.74 -7.05 5.39
C GLY A 10 -15.71 -6.32 6.28
N GLY A 11 -14.42 -6.41 5.96
CA GLY A 11 -13.35 -5.69 6.66
C GLY A 11 -13.26 -4.21 6.27
N VAL A 12 -12.34 -3.46 6.91
CA VAL A 12 -12.16 -2.01 6.69
C VAL A 12 -12.08 -1.65 5.21
N GLY A 13 -11.18 -2.28 4.45
CA GLY A 13 -10.98 -1.95 3.03
C GLY A 13 -12.26 -2.12 2.20
N ALA A 14 -12.97 -3.23 2.36
CA ALA A 14 -14.21 -3.52 1.63
C ALA A 14 -15.32 -2.51 1.95
N ILE A 15 -15.51 -2.21 3.23
CA ILE A 15 -16.53 -1.27 3.69
C ILE A 15 -16.18 0.16 3.25
N THR A 16 -14.90 0.54 3.30
CA THR A 16 -14.42 1.80 2.74
C THR A 16 -14.69 1.89 1.23
N THR A 17 -14.44 0.83 0.46
CA THR A 17 -14.76 0.81 -0.98
C THR A 17 -16.24 1.03 -1.23
N ALA A 18 -17.12 0.28 -0.54
CA ALA A 18 -18.57 0.43 -0.66
C ALA A 18 -19.03 1.85 -0.26
N TYR A 19 -18.50 2.38 0.84
CA TYR A 19 -18.82 3.73 1.30
C TYR A 19 -18.39 4.80 0.30
N ALA A 20 -17.15 4.72 -0.19
CA ALA A 20 -16.62 5.67 -1.17
C ALA A 20 -17.37 5.64 -2.51
N ILE A 21 -17.78 4.45 -2.99
CA ILE A 21 -18.63 4.34 -4.18
C ILE A 21 -19.98 5.02 -3.93
N THR A 22 -20.61 4.76 -2.78
CA THR A 22 -21.94 5.29 -2.47
C THR A 22 -21.97 6.78 -2.09
N CYS A 23 -20.80 7.40 -1.85
CA CYS A 23 -20.68 8.85 -1.73
C CYS A 23 -20.75 9.58 -3.09
N GLN A 24 -20.73 8.86 -4.22
CA GLN A 24 -20.84 9.48 -5.55
C GLN A 24 -22.31 9.81 -5.88
N PRO A 25 -22.64 11.02 -6.37
CA PRO A 25 -24.04 11.46 -6.48
C PRO A 25 -24.94 10.60 -7.38
N ASP A 26 -24.37 9.92 -8.39
CA ASP A 26 -25.06 9.08 -9.37
C ASP A 26 -24.72 7.59 -9.22
N TRP A 27 -24.19 7.17 -8.06
CA TRP A 27 -23.76 5.78 -7.86
C TRP A 27 -24.91 4.81 -8.09
N GLN A 28 -26.14 5.16 -7.68
CA GLN A 28 -27.31 4.30 -7.82
C GLN A 28 -27.69 4.08 -9.28
N ASP A 29 -27.38 5.01 -10.19
CA ASP A 29 -27.66 4.85 -11.62
C ASP A 29 -26.62 3.97 -12.32
N ARG A 30 -25.45 3.81 -11.69
CA ARG A 30 -24.29 3.13 -12.25
C ARG A 30 -24.05 1.75 -11.66
N PHE A 31 -24.33 1.55 -10.36
CA PHE A 31 -23.90 0.38 -9.61
C PHE A 31 -25.01 -0.24 -8.77
N GLU A 32 -24.96 -1.57 -8.65
CA GLU A 32 -25.69 -2.36 -7.67
C GLU A 32 -24.66 -3.09 -6.80
N LEU A 33 -24.62 -2.79 -5.50
CA LEU A 33 -23.58 -3.29 -4.60
C LEU A 33 -24.12 -4.41 -3.70
N THR A 34 -23.43 -5.55 -3.67
CA THR A 34 -23.71 -6.65 -2.73
C THR A 34 -22.44 -7.04 -1.97
N ILE A 35 -22.50 -7.01 -0.65
CA ILE A 35 -21.42 -7.46 0.25
C ILE A 35 -21.74 -8.89 0.72
N TYR A 36 -20.83 -9.81 0.43
CA TYR A 36 -20.87 -11.20 0.89
C TYR A 36 -19.94 -11.34 2.09
N GLN A 37 -20.50 -11.68 3.24
CA GLN A 37 -19.79 -11.83 4.50
C GLN A 37 -19.91 -13.28 4.98
N MET A 38 -18.78 -13.90 5.34
CA MET A 38 -18.78 -15.31 5.73
C MET A 38 -19.55 -15.56 7.03
N GLY A 39 -19.46 -14.63 7.99
CA GLY A 39 -20.08 -14.74 9.31
C GLY A 39 -21.36 -13.92 9.44
N TRP A 40 -21.77 -13.69 10.69
CA TRP A 40 -22.96 -12.90 11.07
C TRP A 40 -22.66 -11.41 11.26
N ARG A 41 -21.38 -11.01 11.26
CA ARG A 41 -20.95 -9.64 11.52
C ARG A 41 -19.88 -9.15 10.56
N LEU A 42 -19.75 -7.83 10.46
CA LEU A 42 -18.68 -7.16 9.74
C LEU A 42 -17.49 -6.91 10.66
N GLY A 43 -16.35 -6.54 10.07
CA GLY A 43 -15.18 -6.08 10.83
C GLY A 43 -13.86 -6.69 10.39
N GLY A 44 -13.87 -7.96 9.96
CA GLY A 44 -12.65 -8.73 9.74
C GLY A 44 -11.77 -8.69 11.00
N LYS A 45 -10.49 -8.32 10.86
CA LYS A 45 -9.56 -8.12 11.98
C LYS A 45 -9.99 -7.04 12.98
N GLY A 46 -10.85 -6.11 12.57
CA GLY A 46 -11.43 -5.09 13.44
C GLY A 46 -12.80 -5.47 14.02
N ALA A 47 -13.21 -6.73 13.90
CA ALA A 47 -14.48 -7.19 14.46
C ALA A 47 -14.41 -7.25 15.99
N SER A 48 -15.50 -6.83 16.61
CA SER A 48 -15.77 -7.10 18.03
C SER A 48 -17.22 -7.51 18.24
N GLY A 49 -17.50 -8.05 19.43
CA GLY A 49 -18.81 -8.60 19.76
C GLY A 49 -19.25 -8.27 21.17
N ARG A 50 -20.56 -8.19 21.37
CA ARG A 50 -21.23 -8.04 22.67
C ARG A 50 -21.63 -9.40 23.21
N ASN A 51 -21.01 -9.79 24.32
CA ASN A 51 -21.36 -11.04 24.99
C ASN A 51 -22.55 -10.82 25.93
N LEU A 52 -23.75 -11.09 25.43
CA LEU A 52 -25.00 -10.92 26.18
C LEU A 52 -25.10 -11.83 27.41
N SER A 53 -24.40 -12.97 27.43
CA SER A 53 -24.35 -13.84 28.61
C SER A 53 -23.47 -13.29 29.74
N GLN A 54 -22.64 -12.29 29.43
CA GLN A 54 -21.68 -11.65 30.33
C GLN A 54 -21.88 -10.13 30.31
N SER A 55 -23.08 -9.69 30.69
CA SER A 55 -23.41 -8.26 30.83
C SER A 55 -23.25 -7.42 29.55
N GLY A 56 -23.32 -8.01 28.36
CA GLY A 56 -23.09 -7.28 27.11
C GLY A 56 -21.66 -6.71 26.99
N ARG A 57 -20.69 -7.32 27.67
CA ARG A 57 -19.28 -6.90 27.64
C ARG A 57 -18.70 -6.97 26.22
N ILE A 58 -17.73 -6.13 25.94
CA ILE A 58 -17.07 -6.04 24.64
C ILE A 58 -15.97 -7.09 24.56
N GLU A 59 -16.03 -7.94 23.54
CA GLU A 59 -15.01 -8.95 23.24
C GLU A 59 -14.38 -8.62 21.88
N GLU A 60 -13.13 -8.16 21.90
CA GLU A 60 -12.40 -7.72 20.70
C GLU A 60 -11.63 -8.87 20.05
N HIS A 61 -11.33 -8.72 18.76
CA HIS A 61 -10.35 -9.55 18.06
C HIS A 61 -8.92 -9.35 18.61
N GLY A 62 -8.60 -8.13 19.04
CA GLY A 62 -7.32 -7.73 19.61
C GLY A 62 -7.35 -6.26 20.04
N LEU A 63 -6.23 -5.74 20.53
CA LEU A 63 -6.15 -4.34 20.92
C LEU A 63 -6.11 -3.43 19.67
N HIS A 64 -7.02 -2.46 19.62
CA HIS A 64 -7.11 -1.49 18.53
C HIS A 64 -7.02 -0.06 19.07
N ILE A 65 -6.05 0.70 18.55
CA ILE A 65 -5.92 2.14 18.80
C ILE A 65 -5.61 2.84 17.49
N TRP A 66 -6.18 4.02 17.26
CA TRP A 66 -5.96 4.78 16.02
C TRP A 66 -4.87 5.81 16.24
N ALA A 67 -3.92 5.91 15.30
CA ALA A 67 -2.95 7.00 15.34
C ALA A 67 -3.58 8.29 14.79
N GLY A 68 -3.24 9.43 15.37
CA GLY A 68 -3.76 10.74 14.96
C GLY A 68 -3.39 11.16 13.54
N PHE A 69 -2.50 10.42 12.86
CA PHE A 69 -2.16 10.63 11.44
C PHE A 69 -3.05 9.82 10.47
N TYR A 70 -4.02 9.04 10.96
CA TYR A 70 -4.93 8.22 10.14
C TYR A 70 -5.98 9.10 9.41
N ASP A 71 -5.49 10.01 8.56
CA ASP A 71 -6.26 11.06 7.92
C ASP A 71 -7.43 10.52 7.11
N ASN A 72 -7.22 9.51 6.28
CA ASN A 72 -8.29 9.00 5.43
C ASN A 72 -9.37 8.33 6.26
N SER A 73 -8.97 7.58 7.29
CA SER A 73 -9.90 6.86 8.18
C SER A 73 -10.74 7.84 8.99
N PHE A 74 -10.12 8.85 9.63
CA PHE A 74 -10.85 9.88 10.38
C PHE A 74 -11.76 10.72 9.48
N ARG A 75 -11.32 11.07 8.27
CA ARG A 75 -12.13 11.84 7.31
C ARG A 75 -13.42 11.10 6.96
N LEU A 76 -13.33 9.82 6.62
CA LEU A 76 -14.51 9.02 6.27
C LEU A 76 -15.40 8.74 7.48
N MET A 77 -14.83 8.50 8.66
CA MET A 77 -15.63 8.30 9.87
C MET A 77 -16.36 9.57 10.28
N ARG A 78 -15.70 10.74 10.22
CA ARG A 78 -16.35 12.04 10.46
C ARG A 78 -17.59 12.19 9.61
N GLN A 79 -17.44 11.98 8.31
CA GLN A 79 -18.54 12.03 7.36
C GLN A 79 -19.63 11.02 7.71
N ALA A 80 -19.27 9.78 8.04
CA ALA A 80 -20.25 8.75 8.42
C ALA A 80 -21.04 9.13 9.68
N TYR A 81 -20.40 9.64 10.73
CA TYR A 81 -21.10 10.07 11.95
C TYR A 81 -22.03 11.27 11.70
N GLU A 82 -21.59 12.24 10.91
CA GLU A 82 -22.43 13.39 10.50
C GLU A 82 -23.66 12.92 9.71
N GLU A 83 -23.47 11.99 8.78
CA GLU A 83 -24.55 11.44 7.95
C GLU A 83 -25.52 10.54 8.73
N LEU A 84 -25.04 9.77 9.72
CA LEU A 84 -25.93 8.98 10.59
C LEU A 84 -26.99 9.87 11.25
N VAL A 85 -26.58 11.04 11.71
CA VAL A 85 -27.46 12.00 12.39
C VAL A 85 -28.36 12.71 11.38
N SER A 86 -27.81 13.19 10.26
CA SER A 86 -28.60 13.92 9.26
C SER A 86 -29.66 13.05 8.56
N GLU A 87 -29.39 11.75 8.40
CA GLU A 87 -30.33 10.77 7.83
C GLU A 87 -31.32 10.20 8.87
N GLY A 88 -31.24 10.64 10.13
CA GLY A 88 -32.11 10.20 11.21
C GLY A 88 -31.91 8.74 11.64
N LEU A 89 -30.75 8.15 11.32
CA LEU A 89 -30.37 6.80 11.77
C LEU A 89 -29.84 6.81 13.21
N ARG A 90 -29.37 7.95 13.70
CA ARG A 90 -28.96 8.17 15.09
C ARG A 90 -29.47 9.52 15.57
N ALA A 91 -30.08 9.57 16.75
CA ALA A 91 -30.49 10.85 17.34
C ALA A 91 -29.26 11.69 17.70
N SER A 92 -29.36 13.02 17.61
CA SER A 92 -28.23 13.93 17.88
C SER A 92 -27.79 13.94 19.35
N ASP A 93 -28.65 13.45 20.25
CA ASP A 93 -28.40 13.28 21.69
C ASP A 93 -28.15 11.81 22.09
N ALA A 94 -28.17 10.88 21.12
CA ALA A 94 -27.84 9.48 21.37
C ALA A 94 -26.35 9.34 21.79
N PRO A 95 -26.00 8.30 22.55
CA PRO A 95 -24.60 8.00 22.81
C PRO A 95 -23.78 7.91 21.52
N LEU A 96 -22.58 8.47 21.56
CA LEU A 96 -21.66 8.48 20.41
C LEU A 96 -22.32 9.04 19.13
N ALA A 97 -23.13 10.09 19.25
CA ALA A 97 -23.75 10.73 18.08
C ALA A 97 -22.71 11.41 17.16
N ARG A 98 -21.61 11.91 17.73
CA ARG A 98 -20.53 12.57 16.98
C ARG A 98 -19.24 11.79 17.06
N LEU A 99 -18.35 12.04 16.11
CA LEU A 99 -17.03 11.41 16.07
C LEU A 99 -16.21 11.72 17.33
N GLU A 100 -16.29 12.94 17.84
CA GLU A 100 -15.60 13.40 19.05
C GLU A 100 -16.07 12.69 20.31
N ASP A 101 -17.32 12.22 20.32
CA ASP A 101 -17.84 11.42 21.42
C ASP A 101 -17.35 9.96 21.31
N ALA A 102 -17.11 9.49 20.08
CA ALA A 102 -16.68 8.14 19.74
C ALA A 102 -15.17 7.91 19.83
N PHE A 103 -14.35 8.95 19.62
CA PHE A 103 -12.89 8.88 19.64
C PHE A 103 -12.31 9.91 20.62
N VAL A 104 -11.61 9.43 21.65
CA VAL A 104 -10.97 10.28 22.67
C VAL A 104 -9.46 10.17 22.57
N GLY A 105 -8.80 11.33 22.59
CA GLY A 105 -7.35 11.44 22.44
C GLY A 105 -6.54 10.84 23.59
N LEU A 106 -5.37 10.31 23.25
CA LEU A 106 -4.31 9.87 24.15
C LEU A 106 -2.98 10.43 23.63
N SER A 107 -2.34 11.26 24.44
CA SER A 107 -1.13 12.03 24.08
C SER A 107 0.16 11.46 24.64
N HIS A 108 0.10 10.28 25.23
CA HIS A 108 1.27 9.62 25.80
C HIS A 108 1.15 8.11 25.67
N PHE A 109 2.29 7.44 25.68
CA PHE A 109 2.38 5.99 25.81
C PHE A 109 3.61 5.63 26.65
N PHE A 110 3.73 4.36 27.01
CA PHE A 110 4.83 3.87 27.81
C PHE A 110 5.60 2.78 27.09
N ILE A 111 6.91 2.74 27.34
CA ILE A 111 7.78 1.63 26.99
C ILE A 111 8.18 0.92 28.27
N ALA A 112 8.05 -0.40 28.31
CA ALA A 112 8.52 -1.23 29.43
C ALA A 112 10.06 -1.34 29.42
N ASP A 113 10.74 -0.24 29.78
CA ASP A 113 12.19 -0.18 29.89
C ASP A 113 12.66 -0.89 31.17
N GLU A 114 13.70 -1.71 31.07
CA GLU A 114 14.32 -2.38 32.22
C GLU A 114 15.62 -1.64 32.58
N ALA A 115 15.67 -1.10 33.79
CA ALA A 115 16.89 -0.54 34.37
C ALA A 115 17.53 -1.54 35.35
N ARG A 116 18.72 -1.22 35.85
CA ARG A 116 19.34 -1.96 36.95
C ARG A 116 19.21 -1.18 38.24
N ASP A 117 18.84 -1.86 39.33
CA ASP A 117 18.95 -1.27 40.67
C ASP A 117 20.41 -1.22 41.15
N GLU A 118 20.62 -0.68 42.35
CA GLU A 118 21.95 -0.57 42.98
C GLU A 118 22.63 -1.93 43.21
N SER A 119 21.84 -3.01 43.28
CA SER A 119 22.31 -4.39 43.42
C SER A 119 22.54 -5.09 42.07
N GLY A 120 22.26 -4.41 40.96
CA GLY A 120 22.40 -4.92 39.60
C GLY A 120 21.22 -5.76 39.10
N ASN A 121 20.12 -5.89 39.87
CA ASN A 121 18.93 -6.64 39.45
C ASN A 121 18.10 -5.84 38.45
N PRO A 122 17.44 -6.49 37.48
CA PRO A 122 16.55 -5.82 36.55
C PRO A 122 15.30 -5.31 37.29
N VAL A 123 15.01 -4.03 37.12
CA VAL A 123 13.82 -3.36 37.64
C VAL A 123 13.10 -2.70 36.48
N LEU A 124 11.80 -2.96 36.38
CA LEU A 124 10.93 -2.32 35.40
C LEU A 124 10.81 -0.83 35.75
N ARG A 125 11.20 0.04 34.81
CA ARG A 125 11.07 1.50 34.89
C ARG A 125 10.33 2.00 33.66
N PRO A 126 8.98 2.01 33.66
CA PRO A 126 8.21 2.44 32.51
C PRO A 126 8.67 3.82 32.01
N TRP A 127 9.09 3.87 30.74
CA TRP A 127 9.48 5.11 30.11
C TRP A 127 8.26 5.74 29.44
N ARG A 128 7.78 6.83 30.02
CA ARG A 128 6.71 7.66 29.45
C ARG A 128 7.22 8.49 28.28
N PHE A 129 6.51 8.42 27.16
CA PHE A 129 6.68 9.30 26.00
C PHE A 129 5.49 10.23 25.90
N ASP A 130 5.74 11.53 25.97
CA ASP A 130 4.71 12.58 25.87
C ASP A 130 4.74 13.28 24.51
N PHE A 131 3.55 13.50 23.96
CA PHE A 131 3.29 14.23 22.74
C PHE A 131 2.30 15.35 23.03
N GLU A 132 2.77 16.59 22.86
CA GLU A 132 1.92 17.76 23.05
C GLU A 132 0.74 17.72 22.07
N PRO A 133 -0.51 17.79 22.55
CA PRO A 133 -1.65 17.95 21.65
C PRO A 133 -1.50 19.20 20.78
N ASN A 134 -2.05 19.18 19.57
CA ASN A 134 -2.05 20.32 18.66
C ASN A 134 -3.48 20.67 18.19
N ASP A 135 -3.67 21.87 17.64
CA ASP A 135 -4.99 22.36 17.21
C ASP A 135 -5.45 21.79 15.85
N LEU A 136 -4.69 20.85 15.26
CA LEU A 136 -5.08 20.23 14.00
C LEU A 136 -6.16 19.17 14.23
N VAL A 137 -7.05 19.03 13.26
CA VAL A 137 -8.17 18.06 13.34
C VAL A 137 -7.84 16.82 12.51
N PRO A 138 -7.87 15.59 13.07
CA PRO A 138 -7.73 14.37 12.29
C PRO A 138 -8.72 14.29 11.14
N GLY A 139 -8.24 13.90 9.95
CA GLY A 139 -9.04 13.78 8.75
C GLY A 139 -9.29 15.09 7.99
N SER A 140 -8.66 16.18 8.40
CA SER A 140 -8.69 17.47 7.68
C SER A 140 -7.81 17.51 6.42
N GLY A 141 -7.03 16.45 6.16
CA GLY A 141 -6.16 16.36 4.99
C GLY A 141 -4.89 17.21 5.07
N GLY A 142 -4.21 17.41 3.94
CA GLY A 142 -2.95 18.18 3.88
C GLY A 142 -1.78 17.41 3.27
N ALA A 143 -0.71 18.14 2.94
CA ALA A 143 0.49 17.56 2.36
C ALA A 143 1.37 16.93 3.45
N LEU A 144 1.84 15.70 3.22
CA LEU A 144 2.83 15.08 4.09
C LEU A 144 4.23 15.66 3.82
N PRO A 145 5.09 15.76 4.85
CA PRO A 145 6.50 16.08 4.65
C PRO A 145 7.18 15.07 3.71
N THR A 146 8.09 15.54 2.87
CA THR A 146 9.00 14.66 2.12
C THR A 146 9.96 13.94 3.09
N PRO A 147 10.68 12.89 2.67
CA PRO A 147 11.70 12.27 3.52
C PRO A 147 12.73 13.27 4.08
N PHE A 148 13.10 14.29 3.31
CA PHE A 148 13.97 15.35 3.80
C PHE A 148 13.25 16.31 4.76
N GLY A 149 11.98 16.62 4.51
CA GLY A 149 11.14 17.35 5.46
C GLY A 149 11.05 16.65 6.82
N PHE A 150 10.92 15.32 6.84
CA PHE A 150 10.96 14.54 8.06
C PHE A 150 12.32 14.59 8.76
N LEU A 151 13.44 14.56 8.02
CA LEU A 151 14.76 14.74 8.63
C LEU A 151 14.87 16.09 9.34
N ARG A 152 14.35 17.17 8.75
CA ARG A 152 14.35 18.50 9.39
C ARG A 152 13.61 18.49 10.71
N LEU A 153 12.42 17.91 10.72
CA LEU A 153 11.60 17.76 11.94
C LEU A 153 12.31 16.90 12.98
N ALA A 154 12.92 15.78 12.57
CA ALA A 154 13.68 14.90 13.45
C ALA A 154 14.89 15.60 14.07
N LEU A 155 15.71 16.30 13.28
CA LEU A 155 16.88 17.05 13.77
C LEU A 155 16.48 18.19 14.72
N ALA A 156 15.40 18.91 14.41
CA ALA A 156 14.87 19.93 15.30
C ALA A 156 14.44 19.32 16.66
N GLN A 157 13.74 18.19 16.64
CA GLN A 157 13.30 17.50 17.85
C GLN A 157 14.48 16.98 18.69
N VAL A 158 15.46 16.34 18.07
CA VAL A 158 16.61 15.80 18.82
C VAL A 158 17.53 16.88 19.37
N SER A 159 17.63 18.05 18.72
CA SER A 159 18.32 19.21 19.31
C SER A 159 17.61 19.70 20.58
N GLN A 160 16.27 19.81 20.55
CA GLN A 160 15.51 20.20 21.75
C GLN A 160 15.62 19.17 22.87
N LEU A 161 15.60 17.88 22.55
CA LEU A 161 15.82 16.82 23.54
C LEU A 161 17.21 16.91 24.15
N LEU A 162 18.25 17.16 23.34
CA LEU A 162 19.61 17.36 23.81
C LEU A 162 19.67 18.54 24.81
N GLU A 163 19.05 19.68 24.49
CA GLU A 163 19.00 20.86 25.35
C GLU A 163 18.28 20.59 26.70
N ARG A 164 17.19 19.82 26.67
CA ARG A 164 16.39 19.52 27.87
C ARG A 164 16.99 18.44 28.77
N SER A 165 17.68 17.45 28.19
CA SER A 165 18.23 16.30 28.90
C SER A 165 19.41 16.63 29.82
N GLY A 166 20.00 17.82 29.70
CA GLY A 166 21.23 18.18 30.42
C GLY A 166 22.45 17.37 29.97
N MET A 167 22.36 16.59 28.88
CA MET A 167 23.50 15.89 28.29
C MET A 167 24.60 16.91 27.92
N PRO A 168 25.89 16.60 28.16
CA PRO A 168 26.97 17.52 27.84
C PRO A 168 27.00 17.89 26.35
N ALA A 169 26.68 19.14 26.04
CA ALA A 169 26.93 19.71 24.74
C ALA A 169 28.44 19.98 24.62
N ALA A 170 29.13 19.31 23.70
CA ALA A 170 30.56 19.57 23.44
C ALA A 170 30.67 20.61 22.31
N PRO A 171 31.07 21.86 22.59
CA PRO A 171 31.11 22.92 21.58
C PRO A 171 31.97 22.51 20.40
N MET A 172 31.44 22.65 19.19
CA MET A 172 32.14 22.29 17.96
C MET A 172 32.84 23.53 17.37
N ARG A 173 34.10 23.37 16.95
CA ARG A 173 34.84 24.32 16.13
C ARG A 173 35.26 23.68 14.81
N ALA A 174 34.40 23.81 13.82
CA ALA A 174 34.48 23.13 12.53
C ALA A 174 35.32 23.91 11.49
N GLN A 175 36.49 24.45 11.90
CA GLN A 175 37.25 25.43 11.11
C GLN A 175 37.61 24.93 9.70
N ARG A 176 37.82 23.61 9.54
CA ARG A 176 38.09 22.96 8.24
C ARG A 176 36.95 23.10 7.23
N TYR A 177 35.70 23.27 7.67
CA TYR A 177 34.52 23.41 6.81
C TYR A 177 34.07 24.86 6.65
N LEU A 178 34.78 25.84 7.26
CA LEU A 178 34.36 27.24 7.25
C LEU A 178 34.12 27.83 5.85
N PRO A 179 34.94 27.55 4.81
CA PRO A 179 34.67 28.05 3.47
C PRO A 179 33.32 27.59 2.92
N ASP A 180 33.00 26.31 3.09
CA ASP A 180 31.76 25.71 2.58
C ASP A 180 30.54 26.15 3.43
N LEU A 181 30.70 26.23 4.75
CA LEU A 181 29.67 26.74 5.67
C LEU A 181 29.33 28.22 5.39
N SER A 182 30.34 29.02 5.01
CA SER A 182 30.15 30.44 4.72
C SER A 182 29.27 30.67 3.48
N ALA A 183 29.27 29.73 2.53
CA ALA A 183 28.36 29.76 1.37
C ALA A 183 26.88 29.69 1.79
N PHE A 184 26.59 29.07 2.94
CA PHE A 184 25.26 29.01 3.56
C PHE A 184 25.02 30.10 4.62
N GLY A 185 25.96 31.03 4.79
CA GLY A 185 25.89 32.08 5.82
C GLY A 185 26.04 31.56 7.25
N LEU A 186 26.75 30.44 7.44
CA LEU A 186 26.98 29.80 8.74
C LEU A 186 28.40 30.04 9.24
N THR A 187 28.58 30.02 10.57
CA THR A 187 29.91 30.06 11.20
C THR A 187 30.43 28.65 11.48
N ALA A 188 31.73 28.53 11.79
CA ALA A 188 32.33 27.26 12.20
C ALA A 188 32.03 26.87 13.66
N GLU A 189 31.28 27.67 14.41
CA GLU A 189 31.01 27.45 15.85
C GLU A 189 29.55 27.07 16.09
N ALA A 190 29.33 26.03 16.89
CA ALA A 190 28.00 25.61 17.34
C ALA A 190 28.06 24.97 18.73
N ALA A 191 26.91 24.90 19.42
CA ALA A 191 26.79 24.29 20.74
C ALA A 191 27.15 22.79 20.75
N SER A 192 26.91 22.08 19.64
CA SER A 192 27.41 20.73 19.41
C SER A 192 27.47 20.42 17.92
N PRO A 193 28.12 19.32 17.50
CA PRO A 193 28.07 18.85 16.11
C PRO A 193 26.65 18.61 15.59
N LEU A 194 25.74 18.13 16.44
CA LEU A 194 24.32 17.99 16.10
C LEU A 194 23.67 19.34 15.77
N HIS A 195 23.99 20.38 16.53
CA HIS A 195 23.47 21.73 16.27
C HIS A 195 24.03 22.31 14.97
N LEU A 196 25.30 22.09 14.67
CA LEU A 196 25.88 22.53 13.39
C LEU A 196 25.22 21.82 12.20
N LEU A 197 24.99 20.50 12.32
CA LEU A 197 24.27 19.72 11.33
C LEU A 197 22.85 20.27 11.10
N ARG A 198 22.09 20.51 12.18
CA ARG A 198 20.76 21.12 12.10
C ARG A 198 20.80 22.47 11.39
N ASN A 199 21.74 23.34 11.77
CA ASN A 199 21.91 24.66 11.18
C ASN A 199 22.17 24.59 9.67
N LEU A 200 22.98 23.63 9.20
CA LEU A 200 23.17 23.38 7.77
C LEU A 200 21.86 22.94 7.11
N VAL A 201 21.22 21.90 7.64
CA VAL A 201 20.00 21.33 7.06
C VAL A 201 18.88 22.37 6.94
N ASP A 202 18.76 23.30 7.89
CA ASP A 202 17.79 24.39 7.82
C ASP A 202 18.06 25.42 6.71
N ARG A 203 19.29 25.45 6.18
CA ARG A 203 19.69 26.31 5.04
C ARG A 203 19.62 25.58 3.70
N LEU A 204 19.54 24.26 3.68
CA LEU A 204 19.44 23.48 2.45
C LEU A 204 18.07 23.66 1.77
N PRO A 205 18.00 23.54 0.44
CA PRO A 205 16.72 23.56 -0.27
C PRO A 205 15.83 22.39 0.16
N GLY A 206 14.51 22.58 0.13
CA GLY A 206 13.54 21.53 0.48
C GLY A 206 13.55 20.31 -0.47
N ASP A 207 14.08 20.48 -1.68
CA ASP A 207 14.28 19.43 -2.66
C ASP A 207 15.78 19.20 -2.91
N LEU A 208 16.28 18.06 -2.44
CA LEU A 208 17.70 17.74 -2.48
C LEU A 208 18.22 17.40 -3.88
N ARG A 209 17.36 17.36 -4.91
CA ARG A 209 17.81 17.20 -6.31
C ARG A 209 18.60 18.40 -6.81
N PHE A 210 18.44 19.56 -6.17
CA PHE A 210 19.14 20.79 -6.54
C PHE A 210 20.49 20.98 -5.85
N LEU A 211 20.87 20.09 -4.92
CA LEU A 211 22.20 20.14 -4.33
C LEU A 211 23.26 19.67 -5.31
N ASP A 212 24.38 20.39 -5.33
CA ASP A 212 25.58 19.93 -6.02
C ASP A 212 26.34 18.86 -5.21
N ALA A 213 27.38 18.29 -5.83
CA ALA A 213 28.17 17.23 -5.21
C ALA A 213 28.97 17.69 -3.98
N GLY A 214 29.42 18.96 -3.97
CA GLY A 214 30.16 19.54 -2.85
C GLY A 214 29.26 19.79 -1.64
N GLU A 215 28.06 20.34 -1.87
CA GLU A 215 27.08 20.56 -0.81
C GLU A 215 26.62 19.23 -0.18
N MET A 216 26.38 18.21 -1.01
CA MET A 216 26.08 16.85 -0.52
C MET A 216 27.24 16.25 0.29
N ALA A 217 28.49 16.48 -0.13
CA ALA A 217 29.67 16.02 0.60
C ALA A 217 29.82 16.72 1.97
N LEU A 218 29.58 18.03 2.03
CA LEU A 218 29.56 18.79 3.29
C LEU A 218 28.49 18.24 4.24
N PHE A 219 27.26 18.06 3.73
CA PHE A 219 26.16 17.51 4.51
C PHE A 219 26.51 16.12 5.07
N SER A 220 27.03 15.22 4.23
CA SER A 220 27.48 13.90 4.67
C SER A 220 28.62 13.98 5.70
N ALA A 221 29.55 14.92 5.55
CA ALA A 221 30.66 15.09 6.49
C ALA A 221 30.16 15.52 7.88
N LEU A 222 29.25 16.49 7.95
CA LEU A 222 28.69 16.95 9.23
C LEU A 222 27.85 15.88 9.93
N VAL A 223 27.19 14.99 9.18
CA VAL A 223 26.55 13.80 9.77
C VAL A 223 27.58 12.89 10.43
N GLY A 224 28.72 12.66 9.77
CA GLY A 224 29.84 11.90 10.33
C GLY A 224 30.37 12.52 11.63
N GLU A 225 30.60 13.83 11.65
CA GLU A 225 31.03 14.56 12.85
C GLU A 225 30.06 14.41 14.03
N ALA A 226 28.75 14.46 13.75
CA ALA A 226 27.73 14.26 14.76
C ALA A 226 27.71 12.83 15.31
N GLN A 227 27.97 11.83 14.47
CA GLN A 227 28.06 10.42 14.91
C GLN A 227 29.31 10.15 15.75
N ASP A 228 30.45 10.69 15.35
CA ASP A 228 31.71 10.55 16.10
C ASP A 228 31.60 11.20 17.48
N TRP A 229 30.99 12.39 17.54
CA TRP A 229 30.69 13.07 18.79
C TRP A 229 29.76 12.26 19.69
N GLN A 230 28.65 11.75 19.16
CA GLN A 230 27.70 10.96 19.94
C GLN A 230 28.34 9.67 20.46
N THR A 231 29.20 9.04 19.68
CA THR A 231 29.97 7.85 20.08
C THR A 231 30.93 8.17 21.23
N SER A 232 31.70 9.27 21.09
CA SER A 232 32.63 9.73 22.12
C SER A 232 31.93 10.04 23.43
N LEU A 233 30.82 10.79 23.38
CA LEU A 233 30.04 11.17 24.55
C LEU A 233 29.57 9.95 25.35
N ARG A 234 29.10 8.91 24.66
CA ARG A 234 28.65 7.65 25.28
C ARG A 234 29.77 6.83 25.90
N GLN A 235 30.98 6.90 25.35
CA GLN A 235 32.15 6.19 25.90
C GLN A 235 32.77 6.91 27.08
N SER A 236 32.67 8.25 27.13
CA SER A 236 33.38 9.08 28.11
C SER A 236 32.56 9.44 29.36
N ALA A 237 31.24 9.29 29.34
CA ALA A 237 30.35 9.75 30.42
C ALA A 237 29.50 8.61 30.97
N ALA A 238 29.40 8.53 32.30
CA ALA A 238 28.34 7.78 32.95
C ALA A 238 27.04 8.58 32.80
N LEU A 239 26.18 8.14 31.89
CA LEU A 239 24.89 8.77 31.64
C LEU A 239 23.84 8.22 32.60
N ASP A 240 22.99 9.10 33.12
CA ASP A 240 21.77 8.66 33.80
C ASP A 240 20.74 8.09 32.80
N ASP A 241 19.58 7.65 33.29
CA ASP A 241 18.55 7.03 32.45
C ASP A 241 18.01 7.99 31.37
N ASP A 242 17.77 9.27 31.69
CA ASP A 242 17.20 10.24 30.74
C ASP A 242 18.21 10.66 29.66
N GLN A 243 19.47 10.80 30.04
CA GLN A 243 20.58 11.05 29.12
C GLN A 243 20.84 9.83 28.22
N ARG A 244 20.78 8.61 28.77
CA ARG A 244 20.89 7.36 27.98
C ARG A 244 19.77 7.25 26.96
N ARG A 245 18.53 7.49 27.39
CA ARG A 245 17.32 7.52 26.55
C ARG A 245 17.42 8.54 25.42
N THR A 246 17.84 9.76 25.74
CA THR A 246 18.10 10.82 24.75
C THR A 246 19.21 10.38 23.76
N GLY A 247 20.27 9.77 24.28
CA GLY A 247 21.36 9.21 23.48
C GLY A 247 20.91 8.15 22.48
N TYR A 248 19.90 7.32 22.83
CA TYR A 248 19.31 6.35 21.89
C TYR A 248 18.62 7.04 20.72
N ILE A 249 17.76 8.02 21.01
CA ILE A 249 17.02 8.76 19.97
C ILE A 249 18.00 9.47 19.03
N ILE A 250 19.02 10.17 19.57
CA ILE A 250 20.06 10.81 18.75
C ILE A 250 20.79 9.78 17.88
N SER A 251 21.14 8.61 18.42
CA SER A 251 21.81 7.54 17.67
C SER A 251 20.99 7.08 16.46
N LEU A 252 19.71 6.83 16.68
CA LEU A 252 18.78 6.37 15.66
C LEU A 252 18.55 7.45 14.59
N THR A 253 18.37 8.71 14.99
CA THR A 253 18.18 9.83 14.06
C THR A 253 19.41 10.10 13.20
N LEU A 254 20.63 10.02 13.75
CA LEU A 254 21.85 10.20 12.98
C LEU A 254 22.11 9.05 12.00
N ALA A 255 21.81 7.80 12.41
CA ALA A 255 21.86 6.65 11.51
C ALA A 255 20.84 6.77 10.38
N PHE A 256 19.61 7.19 10.68
CA PHE A 256 18.60 7.53 9.68
C PHE A 256 19.12 8.56 8.68
N CYS A 257 19.71 9.65 9.18
CA CYS A 257 20.28 10.69 8.33
C CYS A 257 21.36 10.14 7.39
N ARG A 258 22.33 9.40 7.94
CA ARG A 258 23.44 8.82 7.17
C ARG A 258 22.95 7.83 6.11
N GLY A 259 22.04 6.93 6.48
CA GLY A 259 21.53 5.92 5.56
C GLY A 259 20.72 6.51 4.42
N MET A 260 19.87 7.51 4.68
CA MET A 260 19.11 8.18 3.63
C MET A 260 19.98 8.96 2.64
N ILE A 261 21.16 9.45 3.08
CA ILE A 261 22.17 10.03 2.17
C ILE A 261 22.80 8.92 1.32
N ALA A 262 23.28 7.85 1.97
CA ALA A 262 24.03 6.77 1.33
C ALA A 262 23.19 6.04 0.25
N GLU A 263 21.92 5.77 0.55
CA GLU A 263 21.01 5.05 -0.33
C GLU A 263 20.22 5.96 -1.29
N GLY A 264 20.47 7.29 -1.25
CA GLY A 264 19.72 8.26 -2.05
C GLY A 264 18.23 8.35 -1.71
N GLY A 265 17.82 7.85 -0.55
CA GLY A 265 16.42 7.73 -0.12
C GLY A 265 15.67 9.07 -0.06
N PHE A 266 16.36 10.19 0.16
CA PHE A 266 15.71 11.52 0.10
C PHE A 266 15.17 11.87 -1.29
N LYS A 267 15.75 11.28 -2.34
CA LYS A 267 15.31 11.46 -3.73
C LYS A 267 14.39 10.32 -4.16
N ALA A 268 14.60 9.10 -3.66
CA ALA A 268 13.88 7.91 -4.11
C ALA A 268 12.64 7.53 -3.27
N GLY A 269 12.49 8.11 -2.07
CA GLY A 269 11.42 7.72 -1.13
C GLY A 269 11.87 6.60 -0.19
N PHE A 270 11.01 6.24 0.77
CA PHE A 270 11.37 5.21 1.76
C PHE A 270 11.34 3.79 1.19
N ASP A 271 10.54 3.53 0.15
CA ASP A 271 10.47 2.21 -0.48
C ASP A 271 11.82 1.75 -1.07
N ALA A 272 12.75 2.67 -1.34
CA ALA A 272 14.08 2.38 -1.88
C ALA A 272 15.00 1.61 -0.92
N ILE A 273 14.69 1.61 0.38
CA ILE A 273 15.47 0.93 1.42
C ILE A 273 14.68 -0.22 2.09
N ASP A 274 13.50 -0.56 1.57
CA ASP A 274 12.61 -1.52 2.22
C ASP A 274 13.11 -2.99 2.14
N ASP A 275 14.07 -3.28 1.27
CA ASP A 275 14.76 -4.57 1.16
C ASP A 275 15.63 -4.90 2.37
N TRP A 276 15.98 -3.90 3.19
CA TRP A 276 16.68 -4.10 4.45
C TRP A 276 15.76 -4.41 5.62
N GLU A 277 16.23 -5.25 6.53
CA GLU A 277 15.73 -5.31 7.89
C GLU A 277 16.15 -4.02 8.65
N ILE A 278 15.22 -3.37 9.35
CA ILE A 278 15.47 -2.03 9.90
C ILE A 278 16.58 -1.98 10.96
N SER A 279 16.69 -2.97 11.85
CA SER A 279 17.79 -3.03 12.81
C SER A 279 19.13 -3.21 12.12
N ASP A 280 19.21 -4.05 11.08
CA ASP A 280 20.44 -4.24 10.30
C ASP A 280 20.84 -2.95 9.56
N TRP A 281 19.86 -2.27 8.94
CA TRP A 281 20.08 -0.99 8.27
C TRP A 281 20.59 0.10 9.21
N LEU A 282 19.96 0.25 10.38
CA LEU A 282 20.37 1.23 11.39
C LEU A 282 21.78 0.95 11.91
N LEU A 283 22.11 -0.31 12.21
CA LEU A 283 23.46 -0.71 12.64
C LEU A 283 24.49 -0.43 11.54
N HIS A 284 24.17 -0.77 10.29
CA HIS A 284 25.04 -0.52 9.14
C HIS A 284 25.38 0.96 8.98
N HIS A 285 24.42 1.84 9.24
CA HIS A 285 24.61 3.29 9.15
C HIS A 285 25.03 3.97 10.46
N GLY A 286 25.53 3.20 11.43
CA GLY A 286 26.21 3.74 12.62
C GLY A 286 25.31 4.00 13.83
N ALA A 287 24.10 3.43 13.87
CA ALA A 287 23.34 3.38 15.12
C ALA A 287 24.08 2.50 16.14
N SER A 288 24.02 2.90 17.40
CA SER A 288 24.55 2.09 18.49
C SER A 288 23.73 0.84 18.73
N ARG A 289 24.41 -0.27 19.10
CA ARG A 289 23.73 -1.52 19.45
C ARG A 289 22.73 -1.31 20.58
N GLU A 290 23.08 -0.53 21.58
CA GLU A 290 22.22 -0.27 22.73
C GLU A 290 20.93 0.46 22.31
N ALA A 291 21.00 1.39 21.35
CA ALA A 291 19.80 2.05 20.83
C ALA A 291 18.92 1.09 20.01
N VAL A 292 19.53 0.29 19.13
CA VAL A 292 18.82 -0.66 18.26
C VAL A 292 18.18 -1.81 19.05
N TYR A 293 18.80 -2.25 20.13
CA TYR A 293 18.29 -3.29 21.01
C TYR A 293 17.59 -2.75 22.27
N SER A 294 17.32 -1.44 22.32
CA SER A 294 16.55 -0.82 23.42
C SER A 294 15.08 -1.26 23.41
N ALA A 295 14.42 -1.14 24.57
CA ALA A 295 12.98 -1.34 24.68
C ALA A 295 12.19 -0.35 23.80
N LEU A 296 12.71 0.87 23.60
CA LEU A 296 12.10 1.85 22.70
C LEU A 296 12.03 1.32 21.27
N PHE A 297 13.17 0.85 20.74
CA PHE A 297 13.21 0.40 19.36
C PHE A 297 12.50 -0.95 19.19
N ARG A 298 12.48 -1.80 20.22
CA ARG A 298 11.61 -2.98 20.26
C ARG A 298 10.14 -2.61 20.05
N GLY A 299 9.65 -1.54 20.68
CA GLY A 299 8.25 -1.11 20.58
C GLY A 299 7.79 -0.84 19.14
N CYS A 300 8.71 -0.52 18.22
CA CYS A 300 8.42 -0.43 16.79
C CYS A 300 7.92 -1.77 16.23
N TYR A 301 8.54 -2.88 16.63
CA TYR A 301 8.16 -4.23 16.19
C TYR A 301 6.88 -4.68 16.85
N ASP A 302 6.72 -4.47 18.16
CA ASP A 302 5.51 -4.88 18.89
C ASP A 302 4.26 -4.18 18.31
N TYR A 303 4.37 -2.89 17.98
CA TYR A 303 3.28 -2.09 17.40
C TYR A 303 2.72 -2.65 16.08
N VAL A 304 3.54 -3.37 15.32
CA VAL A 304 3.14 -4.02 14.05
C VAL A 304 3.31 -5.54 14.08
N PHE A 305 3.45 -6.13 15.26
CA PHE A 305 3.77 -7.54 15.45
C PHE A 305 4.89 -8.06 14.52
N GLY A 306 5.93 -7.26 14.31
CA GLY A 306 7.01 -7.42 13.31
C GLY A 306 7.98 -8.57 13.59
N PHE A 307 7.46 -9.77 13.86
CA PHE A 307 8.20 -10.94 14.29
C PHE A 307 7.83 -12.16 13.44
N ALA A 308 8.82 -12.74 12.75
CA ALA A 308 8.57 -13.83 11.83
C ALA A 308 8.06 -15.08 12.57
N GLY A 309 6.93 -15.64 12.12
CA GLY A 309 6.32 -16.83 12.73
C GLY A 309 5.91 -16.64 14.19
N GLY A 310 5.80 -15.39 14.66
CA GLY A 310 5.47 -15.05 16.04
C GLY A 310 6.61 -15.22 17.04
N ASN A 311 7.83 -15.48 16.57
CA ASN A 311 9.00 -15.62 17.43
C ASN A 311 9.60 -14.23 17.70
N THR A 312 9.43 -13.71 18.92
CA THR A 312 9.90 -12.36 19.29
C THR A 312 11.42 -12.23 19.40
N ALA A 313 12.16 -13.33 19.30
CA ALA A 313 13.62 -13.30 19.09
C ALA A 313 14.01 -13.02 17.62
N GLN A 314 13.08 -13.11 16.66
CA GLN A 314 13.32 -12.92 15.23
C GLN A 314 12.58 -11.68 14.71
N ARG A 315 13.26 -10.53 14.82
CA ARG A 315 12.81 -9.25 14.25
C ARG A 315 12.74 -9.32 12.73
N SER A 316 11.69 -8.75 12.15
CA SER A 316 11.50 -8.75 10.71
C SER A 316 10.60 -7.60 10.27
N MET A 317 11.19 -6.43 10.01
CA MET A 317 10.47 -5.30 9.43
C MET A 317 11.32 -4.59 8.36
N GLY A 318 10.72 -4.29 7.21
CA GLY A 318 11.36 -3.52 6.13
C GLY A 318 11.70 -2.10 6.59
N ALA A 319 12.92 -1.65 6.32
CA ALA A 319 13.44 -0.38 6.83
C ALA A 319 12.63 0.83 6.35
N GLY A 320 12.26 0.84 5.07
CA GLY A 320 11.43 1.87 4.47
C GLY A 320 10.07 2.01 5.17
N THR A 321 9.36 0.89 5.31
CA THR A 321 8.06 0.85 5.99
C THR A 321 8.14 1.26 7.45
N ALA A 322 9.15 0.79 8.19
CA ALA A 322 9.36 1.12 9.59
C ALA A 322 9.60 2.61 9.81
N ILE A 323 10.57 3.19 9.08
CA ILE A 323 10.95 4.60 9.18
C ILE A 323 9.76 5.49 8.80
N ARG A 324 9.06 5.18 7.70
CA ARG A 324 7.84 5.89 7.30
C ARG A 324 6.81 5.91 8.41
N GLY A 325 6.49 4.76 8.99
CA GLY A 325 5.49 4.63 10.05
C GLY A 325 5.86 5.43 11.30
N LEU A 326 7.10 5.30 11.78
CA LEU A 326 7.61 6.01 12.96
C LEU A 326 7.62 7.52 12.76
N LEU A 327 8.08 8.01 11.61
CA LEU A 327 8.12 9.44 11.31
C LEU A 327 6.72 10.04 11.18
N ARG A 328 5.78 9.33 10.56
CA ARG A 328 4.38 9.76 10.50
C ARG A 328 3.75 9.80 11.89
N LEU A 329 3.98 8.78 12.71
CA LEU A 329 3.52 8.74 14.09
C LEU A 329 4.05 9.93 14.90
N ALA A 330 5.34 10.22 14.76
CA ALA A 330 6.00 11.28 15.53
C ALA A 330 5.65 12.71 15.07
N PHE A 331 5.47 12.93 13.76
CA PHE A 331 5.46 14.29 13.19
C PHE A 331 4.22 14.67 12.38
N THR A 332 3.27 13.75 12.18
CA THR A 332 2.07 14.02 11.37
C THR A 332 0.75 13.71 12.07
N TYR A 333 0.79 13.47 13.38
CA TYR A 333 -0.43 13.33 14.17
C TYR A 333 -1.17 14.68 14.25
N LYS A 334 -2.50 14.62 14.30
CA LYS A 334 -3.39 15.78 14.44
C LYS A 334 -4.19 15.62 15.71
N GLY A 335 -4.30 16.68 16.51
CA GLY A 335 -4.96 16.63 17.81
C GLY A 335 -4.10 15.89 18.81
N HIS A 336 -4.19 14.57 18.84
CA HIS A 336 -3.46 13.69 19.77
C HIS A 336 -2.65 12.62 19.02
N LEU A 337 -1.65 12.05 19.70
CA LEU A 337 -0.84 10.96 19.14
C LEU A 337 -1.71 9.76 18.76
N PHE A 338 -2.56 9.34 19.69
CA PHE A 338 -3.46 8.22 19.56
C PHE A 338 -4.89 8.63 19.89
N TYR A 339 -5.85 7.83 19.44
CA TYR A 339 -7.26 7.96 19.73
C TYR A 339 -7.83 6.60 20.10
N ARG A 340 -8.50 6.54 21.25
CA ARG A 340 -9.21 5.37 21.74
C ARG A 340 -10.68 5.47 21.38
N MET A 341 -11.28 4.33 21.10
CA MET A 341 -12.70 4.24 20.80
C MET A 341 -13.49 4.11 22.11
N GLN A 342 -14.62 4.81 22.20
CA GLN A 342 -15.49 4.83 23.39
C GLN A 342 -16.58 3.74 23.35
N ALA A 343 -16.39 2.72 22.54
CA ALA A 343 -17.10 1.44 22.45
C ALA A 343 -16.20 0.43 21.69
N GLY A 344 -16.67 -0.80 21.46
CA GLY A 344 -15.93 -1.76 20.64
C GLY A 344 -15.71 -1.26 19.22
N MET A 345 -14.65 -1.74 18.54
CA MET A 345 -14.33 -1.34 17.16
C MET A 345 -15.47 -1.67 16.19
N GLY A 346 -16.12 -2.83 16.36
CA GLY A 346 -17.34 -3.24 15.67
C GLY A 346 -18.43 -2.17 15.71
N ASP A 347 -18.71 -1.66 16.92
CA ASP A 347 -19.81 -0.73 17.17
C ASP A 347 -19.45 0.71 16.78
N THR A 348 -18.17 1.07 16.93
CA THR A 348 -17.67 2.42 16.68
C THR A 348 -17.46 2.70 15.19
N ILE A 349 -17.17 1.67 14.39
CA ILE A 349 -16.83 1.82 12.97
C ILE A 349 -17.85 1.10 12.08
N PHE A 350 -18.02 -0.21 12.29
CA PHE A 350 -18.74 -1.05 11.33
C PHE A 350 -20.25 -0.92 11.48
N ALA A 351 -20.79 -0.70 12.68
CA ALA A 351 -22.21 -0.44 12.86
C ALA A 351 -22.66 0.89 12.19
N PRO A 352 -21.91 2.01 12.30
CA PRO A 352 -22.16 3.22 11.50
C PRO A 352 -22.20 2.98 9.99
N TYR A 353 -21.15 2.36 9.46
CA TYR A 353 -21.11 2.08 8.01
C TYR A 353 -22.21 1.14 7.57
N TYR A 354 -22.49 0.08 8.34
CA TYR A 354 -23.56 -0.86 8.01
C TYR A 354 -24.92 -0.16 7.89
N GLN A 355 -25.28 0.66 8.88
CA GLN A 355 -26.56 1.39 8.88
C GLN A 355 -26.68 2.32 7.67
N LEU A 356 -25.65 3.11 7.38
CA LEU A 356 -25.65 4.03 6.23
C LEU A 356 -25.70 3.29 4.90
N LEU A 357 -24.86 2.26 4.73
CA LEU A 357 -24.82 1.48 3.49
C LEU A 357 -26.14 0.73 3.26
N GLN A 358 -26.74 0.17 4.31
CA GLN A 358 -28.05 -0.45 4.25
C GLN A 358 -29.13 0.58 3.85
N LYS A 359 -29.14 1.76 4.49
CA LYS A 359 -30.06 2.87 4.15
C LYS A 359 -29.92 3.33 2.69
N ARG A 360 -28.70 3.33 2.17
CA ARG A 360 -28.36 3.65 0.78
C ARG A 360 -28.78 2.54 -0.22
N GLY A 361 -29.13 1.35 0.27
CA GLY A 361 -29.58 0.22 -0.56
C GLY A 361 -28.48 -0.76 -0.96
N VAL A 362 -27.33 -0.74 -0.27
CA VAL A 362 -26.33 -1.81 -0.40
C VAL A 362 -26.87 -3.09 0.22
N ARG A 363 -26.79 -4.20 -0.52
CA ARG A 363 -27.25 -5.51 -0.05
C ARG A 363 -26.16 -6.20 0.76
N PHE A 364 -26.54 -6.78 1.89
CA PHE A 364 -25.68 -7.62 2.71
C PHE A 364 -26.15 -9.08 2.67
N CYS A 365 -25.23 -9.99 2.38
CA CYS A 365 -25.42 -11.43 2.38
C CYS A 365 -24.50 -12.04 3.45
N PHE A 366 -24.99 -12.08 4.70
CA PHE A 366 -24.31 -12.75 5.82
C PHE A 366 -24.32 -14.27 5.65
N PHE A 367 -23.45 -14.98 6.36
CA PHE A 367 -23.29 -16.44 6.27
C PHE A 367 -22.92 -16.96 4.88
N ASN A 368 -22.36 -16.13 4.00
CA ASN A 368 -21.99 -16.49 2.64
C ASN A 368 -20.47 -16.42 2.47
N ALA A 369 -19.83 -17.59 2.52
CA ALA A 369 -18.39 -17.72 2.40
C ALA A 369 -17.99 -17.94 0.93
N ALA A 370 -17.08 -17.12 0.41
CA ALA A 370 -16.45 -17.37 -0.89
C ALA A 370 -15.38 -18.45 -0.75
N ARG A 371 -15.32 -19.37 -1.72
CA ARG A 371 -14.39 -20.51 -1.75
C ARG A 371 -13.32 -20.36 -2.80
N ARG A 372 -13.68 -19.92 -4.01
CA ARG A 372 -12.78 -19.83 -5.17
C ARG A 372 -13.21 -18.72 -6.11
N LEU A 373 -12.27 -17.85 -6.49
CA LEU A 373 -12.42 -16.94 -7.63
C LEU A 373 -11.88 -17.64 -8.87
N ILE A 374 -12.71 -17.75 -9.91
CA ILE A 374 -12.39 -18.52 -11.11
C ILE A 374 -12.17 -17.56 -12.28
N PRO A 375 -10.94 -17.48 -12.83
CA PRO A 375 -10.68 -16.66 -14.01
C PRO A 375 -11.33 -17.26 -15.26
N ASP A 376 -11.58 -16.43 -16.26
CA ASP A 376 -11.95 -16.90 -17.59
C ASP A 376 -10.80 -17.64 -18.28
N ALA A 377 -11.07 -18.25 -19.44
CA ALA A 377 -10.07 -19.00 -20.21
C ALA A 377 -8.87 -18.15 -20.66
N THR A 378 -9.02 -16.82 -20.71
CA THR A 378 -7.95 -15.88 -21.06
C THR A 378 -7.21 -15.36 -19.84
N ALA A 379 -7.63 -15.68 -18.62
CA ALA A 379 -7.14 -15.09 -17.37
C ALA A 379 -7.22 -13.55 -17.35
N TYR A 380 -8.15 -12.96 -18.09
CA TYR A 380 -8.33 -11.51 -18.15
C TYR A 380 -9.35 -11.03 -17.11
N ASP A 381 -10.45 -11.76 -16.95
CA ASP A 381 -11.53 -11.46 -16.01
C ASP A 381 -11.78 -12.63 -15.05
N ILE A 382 -12.35 -12.32 -13.89
CA ILE A 382 -13.02 -13.30 -13.04
C ILE A 382 -14.37 -13.65 -13.68
N ALA A 383 -14.52 -14.90 -14.09
CA ALA A 383 -15.73 -15.41 -14.72
C ALA A 383 -16.78 -15.85 -13.70
N ALA A 384 -16.35 -16.34 -12.53
CA ALA A 384 -17.26 -16.84 -11.51
C ALA A 384 -16.64 -16.84 -10.11
N ILE A 385 -17.51 -16.94 -9.10
CA ILE A 385 -17.12 -17.12 -7.69
C ILE A 385 -17.90 -18.31 -7.13
N GLU A 386 -17.21 -19.31 -6.60
CA GLU A 386 -17.82 -20.42 -5.86
C GLU A 386 -18.07 -19.99 -4.42
N MET A 387 -19.29 -20.27 -3.94
CA MET A 387 -19.80 -19.78 -2.65
C MET A 387 -20.37 -20.93 -1.83
N VAL A 388 -20.42 -20.74 -0.51
CA VAL A 388 -21.11 -21.61 0.45
C VAL A 388 -22.00 -20.75 1.34
N GLU A 389 -23.31 -21.04 1.35
CA GLU A 389 -24.26 -20.51 2.32
C GLU A 389 -24.19 -21.39 3.57
N GLN A 390 -23.56 -20.88 4.64
CA GLN A 390 -23.31 -21.59 5.89
C GLN A 390 -24.56 -21.67 6.79
N ALA A 391 -25.42 -20.66 6.72
CA ALA A 391 -26.70 -20.61 7.43
C ALA A 391 -27.69 -19.72 6.67
N ARG A 392 -28.98 -20.04 6.78
CA ARG A 392 -30.07 -19.34 6.07
C ARG A 392 -30.87 -18.47 7.04
N PRO A 393 -31.03 -17.16 6.77
CA PRO A 393 -31.91 -16.29 7.55
C PRO A 393 -33.39 -16.67 7.36
N LYS A 394 -34.23 -16.48 8.39
CA LYS A 394 -35.69 -16.71 8.30
C LYS A 394 -36.41 -15.70 7.41
N GLY A 395 -35.82 -14.52 7.20
CA GLY A 395 -36.33 -13.45 6.32
C GLY A 395 -35.48 -13.28 5.06
N GLU A 396 -35.82 -12.29 4.23
CA GLU A 396 -35.02 -11.95 3.04
C GLU A 396 -33.60 -11.48 3.41
N THR A 397 -33.45 -10.85 4.57
CA THR A 397 -32.17 -10.35 5.10
C THR A 397 -31.97 -10.80 6.54
N TYR A 398 -30.71 -10.94 6.93
CA TYR A 398 -30.32 -11.12 8.33
C TYR A 398 -30.02 -9.75 8.93
N ASP A 399 -30.83 -9.32 9.89
CA ASP A 399 -30.53 -8.16 10.71
C ASP A 399 -29.53 -8.58 11.81
N PRO A 400 -28.30 -8.03 11.86
CA PRO A 400 -27.27 -8.53 12.74
C PRO A 400 -27.14 -7.74 14.05
N LEU A 401 -27.71 -6.55 14.15
CA LEU A 401 -27.47 -5.64 15.27
C LEU A 401 -28.45 -5.86 16.42
N ILE A 402 -27.94 -5.59 17.63
CA ILE A 402 -28.70 -5.55 18.88
C ILE A 402 -28.49 -4.20 19.56
N ASP A 403 -29.42 -3.76 20.40
CA ASP A 403 -29.22 -2.57 21.24
C ASP A 403 -28.52 -2.95 22.54
N VAL A 404 -27.37 -2.31 22.81
CA VAL A 404 -26.68 -2.39 24.10
C VAL A 404 -26.32 -0.97 24.53
N ALA A 405 -26.83 -0.54 25.68
CA ALA A 405 -26.62 0.82 26.19
C ALA A 405 -27.01 1.91 25.18
N GLN A 406 -28.15 1.73 24.47
CA GLN A 406 -28.69 2.65 23.46
C GLN A 406 -27.80 2.81 22.21
N LEU A 407 -26.94 1.82 21.95
CA LEU A 407 -26.09 1.75 20.77
C LEU A 407 -26.43 0.50 19.95
N PRO A 408 -26.52 0.62 18.62
CA PRO A 408 -26.55 -0.53 17.73
C PRO A 408 -25.18 -1.23 17.75
N CYS A 409 -25.16 -2.48 18.21
CA CYS A 409 -23.94 -3.24 18.45
C CYS A 409 -23.97 -4.63 17.80
N TRP A 410 -22.79 -5.18 17.52
CA TRP A 410 -22.65 -6.54 16.99
C TRP A 410 -22.63 -7.57 18.13
N PRO A 411 -23.41 -8.65 18.09
CA PRO A 411 -23.34 -9.72 19.10
C PRO A 411 -22.07 -10.57 18.93
N SER A 412 -21.57 -11.16 20.03
CA SER A 412 -20.41 -12.08 19.98
C SER A 412 -20.72 -13.46 19.41
N ALA A 413 -22.00 -13.77 19.18
CA ALA A 413 -22.47 -14.96 18.50
C ALA A 413 -23.66 -14.61 17.58
N PRO A 414 -23.99 -15.45 16.58
CA PRO A 414 -25.19 -15.29 15.77
C PRO A 414 -26.48 -15.16 16.60
N LEU A 415 -27.43 -14.38 16.08
CA LEU A 415 -28.80 -14.31 16.58
C LEU A 415 -29.57 -15.51 16.04
N TRP A 416 -29.45 -16.62 16.75
CA TRP A 416 -29.95 -17.93 16.34
C TRP A 416 -31.45 -17.94 16.04
N ASP A 417 -32.24 -17.16 16.76
CA ASP A 417 -33.69 -17.02 16.56
C ASP A 417 -34.05 -16.45 15.18
N ARG A 418 -33.10 -15.80 14.50
CA ARG A 418 -33.25 -15.22 13.15
C ARG A 418 -32.82 -16.19 12.02
N LEU A 419 -32.40 -17.42 12.33
CA LEU A 419 -31.96 -18.44 11.37
C LEU A 419 -32.93 -19.62 11.28
N GLU A 420 -33.15 -20.19 10.10
CA GLU A 420 -34.11 -21.28 9.89
C GLU A 420 -33.86 -22.49 10.82
N ASP A 421 -32.61 -22.96 10.90
CA ASP A 421 -32.18 -24.08 11.77
C ASP A 421 -31.42 -23.60 13.03
N GLY A 422 -31.78 -22.42 13.54
CA GLY A 422 -31.02 -21.72 14.58
C GLY A 422 -30.73 -22.52 15.85
N GLU A 423 -31.69 -23.29 16.36
CA GLU A 423 -31.51 -24.09 17.59
C GLU A 423 -30.50 -25.22 17.40
N ALA A 424 -30.55 -25.93 16.27
CA ALA A 424 -29.60 -26.98 15.94
C ALA A 424 -28.19 -26.40 15.74
N LEU A 425 -28.09 -25.25 15.05
CA LEU A 425 -26.82 -24.53 14.87
C LEU A 425 -26.25 -24.04 16.20
N ALA A 426 -27.07 -23.50 17.10
CA ALA A 426 -26.64 -23.06 18.42
C ALA A 426 -26.05 -24.23 19.24
N ASN A 427 -26.68 -25.41 19.18
CA ASN A 427 -26.20 -26.62 19.86
C ASN A 427 -24.90 -27.17 19.26
N ALA A 428 -24.71 -27.06 17.94
CA ALA A 428 -23.48 -27.45 17.27
C ALA A 428 -22.33 -26.44 17.47
N ALA A 429 -22.67 -25.19 17.80
CA ALA A 429 -21.75 -24.07 18.03
C ALA A 429 -20.66 -23.92 16.94
N PRO A 430 -21.02 -23.85 15.65
CA PRO A 430 -20.04 -23.68 14.59
C PRO A 430 -19.37 -22.31 14.66
N ASP A 431 -18.07 -22.25 14.43
CA ASP A 431 -17.33 -21.01 14.25
C ASP A 431 -17.36 -20.61 12.76
N PHE A 432 -18.40 -19.87 12.35
CA PHE A 432 -18.61 -19.44 10.96
C PHE A 432 -17.52 -18.52 10.41
N GLU A 433 -16.68 -17.95 11.27
CA GLU A 433 -15.58 -17.04 10.90
C GLU A 433 -14.21 -17.74 10.90
N CYS A 434 -14.16 -19.04 11.23
CA CYS A 434 -12.92 -19.81 11.30
C CYS A 434 -12.60 -20.52 9.99
N GLU A 435 -11.42 -20.24 9.44
CA GLU A 435 -10.96 -20.78 8.16
C GLU A 435 -10.01 -21.97 8.32
N LYS A 436 -9.92 -22.56 9.51
CA LYS A 436 -9.13 -23.77 9.78
C LYS A 436 -9.55 -24.93 8.87
N THR A 437 -10.85 -25.03 8.63
CA THR A 437 -11.47 -26.02 7.74
C THR A 437 -12.30 -25.29 6.69
N PRO A 438 -12.51 -25.90 5.50
CA PRO A 438 -13.44 -25.35 4.53
C PRO A 438 -14.83 -25.10 5.12
N PRO A 439 -15.53 -24.01 4.75
CA PRO A 439 -16.90 -23.76 5.18
C PRO A 439 -17.83 -24.88 4.71
N GLU A 440 -18.74 -25.26 5.59
CA GLU A 440 -19.79 -26.25 5.36
C GLU A 440 -21.14 -25.55 5.10
N GLY A 441 -22.03 -26.21 4.37
CA GLY A 441 -23.35 -25.66 4.03
C GLY A 441 -23.74 -25.88 2.58
N ARG A 442 -24.67 -25.06 2.08
CA ARG A 442 -25.18 -25.17 0.71
C ARG A 442 -24.23 -24.50 -0.28
N ALA A 443 -23.61 -25.29 -1.15
CA ALA A 443 -22.80 -24.76 -2.25
C ALA A 443 -23.65 -24.05 -3.31
N TRP A 444 -23.15 -22.93 -3.83
CA TRP A 444 -23.75 -22.18 -4.94
C TRP A 444 -22.69 -21.35 -5.67
N ARG A 445 -23.07 -20.63 -6.75
CA ARG A 445 -22.12 -19.95 -7.64
C ARG A 445 -22.66 -18.61 -8.14
N LEU A 446 -21.78 -17.62 -8.16
CA LEU A 446 -21.98 -16.33 -8.83
C LEU A 446 -21.32 -16.36 -10.23
N GLU A 447 -21.98 -15.84 -11.25
CA GLU A 447 -21.49 -15.78 -12.63
C GLU A 447 -21.42 -14.35 -13.17
N LYS A 448 -20.32 -14.04 -13.90
CA LYS A 448 -20.13 -12.75 -14.56
C LYS A 448 -21.24 -12.48 -15.59
N GLY A 449 -21.80 -11.26 -15.60
CA GLY A 449 -22.88 -10.83 -16.48
C GLY A 449 -24.29 -11.25 -16.01
N ARG A 450 -24.39 -12.23 -15.09
CA ARG A 450 -25.66 -12.60 -14.43
C ARG A 450 -25.75 -12.00 -13.03
N ASP A 451 -24.76 -12.31 -12.20
CA ASP A 451 -24.78 -12.01 -10.77
C ASP A 451 -23.82 -10.87 -10.39
N PHE A 452 -22.72 -10.71 -11.13
CA PHE A 452 -21.78 -9.59 -10.98
C PHE A 452 -21.19 -9.19 -12.33
N ASP A 453 -20.70 -7.97 -12.44
CA ASP A 453 -19.85 -7.50 -13.54
C ASP A 453 -18.42 -7.24 -13.03
N LEU A 454 -18.33 -6.69 -11.81
CA LEU A 454 -17.10 -6.31 -11.12
C LEU A 454 -17.02 -7.00 -9.74
N VAL A 455 -15.80 -7.26 -9.27
CA VAL A 455 -15.52 -7.88 -7.99
C VAL A 455 -14.59 -7.00 -7.17
N VAL A 456 -14.91 -6.80 -5.89
CA VAL A 456 -13.99 -6.24 -4.89
C VAL A 456 -13.60 -7.36 -3.94
N LEU A 457 -12.31 -7.67 -3.87
CA LEU A 457 -11.76 -8.66 -2.95
C LEU A 457 -11.28 -7.99 -1.67
N GLY A 458 -12.12 -8.06 -0.64
CA GLY A 458 -11.89 -7.54 0.70
C GLY A 458 -11.32 -8.54 1.71
N ALA A 459 -10.92 -9.73 1.24
CA ALA A 459 -10.38 -10.78 2.09
C ALA A 459 -8.95 -10.46 2.55
N SER A 460 -8.56 -10.93 3.74
CA SER A 460 -7.19 -10.76 4.25
C SER A 460 -6.18 -11.59 3.46
N LEU A 461 -4.88 -11.30 3.59
CA LEU A 461 -3.84 -12.07 2.92
C LEU A 461 -3.83 -13.55 3.32
N GLY A 462 -4.06 -13.84 4.61
CA GLY A 462 -4.16 -15.22 5.10
C GLY A 462 -5.24 -16.03 4.40
N SER A 463 -6.22 -15.34 3.83
CA SER A 463 -7.35 -15.93 3.11
C SER A 463 -7.03 -16.37 1.67
N LEU A 464 -5.99 -15.80 1.05
CA LEU A 464 -5.81 -15.90 -0.40
C LEU A 464 -5.34 -17.27 -0.88
N SER A 465 -4.62 -18.01 -0.03
CA SER A 465 -4.08 -19.33 -0.38
C SER A 465 -5.16 -20.33 -0.80
N TYR A 466 -6.36 -20.22 -0.22
CA TYR A 466 -7.52 -21.02 -0.60
C TYR A 466 -8.41 -20.29 -1.60
N LEU A 467 -8.74 -19.01 -1.34
CA LEU A 467 -9.75 -18.25 -2.08
C LEU A 467 -9.32 -17.88 -3.51
N ALA A 468 -8.03 -17.61 -3.69
CA ALA A 468 -7.43 -17.14 -4.93
C ALA A 468 -6.47 -18.17 -5.54
N SER A 469 -6.61 -19.46 -5.19
CA SER A 469 -5.75 -20.55 -5.67
C SER A 469 -5.65 -20.60 -7.20
N ASP A 470 -6.76 -20.40 -7.92
CA ASP A 470 -6.77 -20.32 -9.38
C ASP A 470 -6.03 -19.09 -9.92
N LEU A 471 -6.11 -17.94 -9.25
CA LEU A 471 -5.40 -16.72 -9.62
C LEU A 471 -3.88 -16.88 -9.41
N ILE A 472 -3.48 -17.51 -8.30
CA ILE A 472 -2.09 -17.85 -7.98
C ILE A 472 -1.50 -18.83 -9.01
N ALA A 473 -2.32 -19.75 -9.52
CA ALA A 473 -1.89 -20.69 -10.55
C ALA A 473 -1.54 -19.97 -11.87
N VAL A 474 -2.38 -19.01 -12.31
CA VAL A 474 -2.23 -18.34 -13.61
C VAL A 474 -1.38 -17.06 -13.58
N SER A 475 -1.22 -16.41 -12.42
CA SER A 475 -0.50 -15.13 -12.31
C SER A 475 0.78 -15.25 -11.45
N PRO A 476 1.97 -15.09 -12.05
CA PRO A 476 3.23 -15.04 -11.31
C PRO A 476 3.27 -13.95 -10.25
N ARG A 477 2.66 -12.77 -10.52
CA ARG A 477 2.60 -11.68 -9.53
C ARG A 477 1.83 -12.11 -8.28
N TRP A 478 0.68 -12.77 -8.43
CA TRP A 478 -0.11 -13.29 -7.29
C TRP A 478 0.66 -14.34 -6.51
N ARG A 479 1.29 -15.30 -7.20
CA ARG A 479 2.12 -16.32 -6.56
C ARG A 479 3.24 -15.72 -5.71
N THR A 480 4.05 -14.87 -6.31
CA THR A 480 5.15 -14.21 -5.59
C THR A 480 4.64 -13.32 -4.45
N MET A 481 3.53 -12.60 -4.64
CA MET A 481 2.92 -11.82 -3.55
C MET A 481 2.58 -12.71 -2.36
N THR A 482 1.91 -13.85 -2.58
CA THR A 482 1.54 -14.77 -1.48
C THR A 482 2.74 -15.46 -0.82
N GLU A 483 3.87 -15.54 -1.51
CA GLU A 483 5.13 -16.09 -0.96
C GLU A 483 5.95 -15.05 -0.17
N LYS A 484 5.90 -13.78 -0.61
CA LYS A 484 6.78 -12.70 -0.11
C LYS A 484 6.10 -11.79 0.91
N VAL A 485 4.81 -11.54 0.78
CA VAL A 485 4.03 -10.86 1.82
C VAL A 485 3.59 -11.92 2.82
N ARG A 486 3.94 -11.74 4.09
CA ARG A 486 3.73 -12.75 5.14
C ARG A 486 2.63 -12.33 6.10
N THR A 487 2.16 -13.29 6.88
CA THR A 487 1.24 -13.06 7.99
C THR A 487 1.78 -13.71 9.25
N VAL A 488 1.31 -13.26 10.41
CA VAL A 488 1.64 -13.83 11.72
C VAL A 488 0.37 -14.08 12.52
N ALA A 489 0.38 -15.12 13.34
CA ALA A 489 -0.65 -15.30 14.35
C ALA A 489 -0.50 -14.26 15.47
N THR A 490 -1.61 -13.93 16.13
CA THR A 490 -1.62 -13.05 17.31
C THR A 490 -2.49 -13.64 18.39
N HIS A 491 -2.35 -13.14 19.61
CA HIS A 491 -3.28 -13.46 20.69
C HIS A 491 -3.63 -12.23 21.51
N ALA A 492 -4.75 -12.34 22.22
CA ALA A 492 -5.26 -11.30 23.07
C ALA A 492 -5.91 -11.87 24.33
N ALA A 493 -5.88 -11.09 25.40
CA ALA A 493 -6.60 -11.37 26.63
C ALA A 493 -7.25 -10.09 27.15
N GLN A 494 -8.40 -10.22 27.79
CA GLN A 494 -9.09 -9.09 28.43
C GLN A 494 -9.47 -9.47 29.86
N PHE A 495 -9.09 -8.63 30.82
CA PHE A 495 -9.45 -8.80 32.23
C PHE A 495 -10.40 -7.70 32.66
N TRP A 496 -11.49 -8.09 33.31
CA TRP A 496 -12.34 -7.20 34.11
C TRP A 496 -11.92 -7.33 35.57
N LEU A 497 -11.73 -6.21 36.25
CA LEU A 497 -11.04 -6.19 37.55
C LEU A 497 -11.83 -5.40 38.59
N ASP A 498 -11.81 -5.86 39.85
CA ASP A 498 -12.42 -5.20 41.01
C ASP A 498 -11.51 -4.15 41.68
N ARG A 499 -10.44 -3.78 40.99
CA ARG A 499 -9.40 -2.83 41.41
C ARG A 499 -9.08 -1.90 40.27
N SER A 500 -8.81 -0.63 40.56
CA SER A 500 -8.33 0.33 39.57
C SER A 500 -6.84 0.10 39.25
N ALA A 501 -6.35 0.64 38.13
CA ALA A 501 -4.91 0.62 37.83
C ALA A 501 -4.06 1.24 38.96
N GLN A 502 -4.59 2.27 39.63
CA GLN A 502 -3.96 2.87 40.81
C GLN A 502 -3.84 1.89 41.98
N ASP A 503 -4.91 1.16 42.30
CA ASP A 503 -4.91 0.14 43.37
C ASP A 503 -3.95 -1.01 43.06
N LEU A 504 -3.76 -1.33 41.77
CA LEU A 504 -2.80 -2.31 41.29
C LEU A 504 -1.34 -1.81 41.38
N GLY A 505 -1.12 -0.57 41.80
CA GLY A 505 0.20 0.03 41.99
C GLY A 505 0.82 0.63 40.72
N TRP A 506 0.06 0.69 39.61
CA TRP A 506 0.54 1.23 38.33
C TRP A 506 1.02 2.68 38.48
N ASN A 507 0.23 3.53 39.14
CA ASN A 507 0.55 4.95 39.24
C ASN A 507 1.85 5.20 40.02
N ALA A 508 2.15 4.40 41.04
CA ALA A 508 3.40 4.51 41.79
C ALA A 508 4.60 4.08 40.92
N LEU A 509 4.44 2.99 40.15
CA LEU A 509 5.47 2.46 39.26
C LEU A 509 5.78 3.42 38.10
N ALA A 510 4.74 3.90 37.41
CA ALA A 510 4.85 4.79 36.26
C ALA A 510 5.16 6.24 36.67
N GLY A 511 4.56 6.74 37.75
CA GLY A 511 4.78 8.10 38.28
C GLY A 511 6.14 8.31 38.93
N GLY A 512 6.77 7.25 39.46
CA GLY A 512 8.17 7.29 39.93
C GLY A 512 9.18 7.65 38.84
N SER A 513 8.79 7.58 37.56
CA SER A 513 9.61 7.92 36.40
C SER A 513 9.29 9.30 35.79
N ALA A 514 8.35 10.08 36.36
CA ALA A 514 7.98 11.42 35.86
C ALA A 514 7.33 12.29 36.97
N PRO A 515 8.09 13.21 37.63
CA PRO A 515 7.53 14.14 38.60
C PRO A 515 6.46 15.05 37.98
N GLY A 516 5.25 15.10 38.57
CA GLY A 516 4.15 15.95 38.09
C GLY A 516 3.17 15.29 37.12
N ALA A 517 3.23 13.96 36.96
CA ALA A 517 2.29 13.21 36.13
C ALA A 517 0.84 13.33 36.65
N PRO A 518 -0.19 13.38 35.76
CA PRO A 518 -1.60 13.41 36.17
C PRO A 518 -1.98 12.22 37.04
N GLU A 519 -2.99 12.38 37.91
CA GLU A 519 -3.51 11.27 38.75
C GLU A 519 -4.09 10.11 37.91
N ASP A 520 -4.61 10.38 36.71
CA ASP A 520 -5.10 9.37 35.77
C ASP A 520 -4.03 9.02 34.72
N LEU A 521 -3.33 7.89 34.92
CA LEU A 521 -2.29 7.37 34.02
C LEU A 521 -2.83 6.29 33.09
N ARG A 522 -3.95 6.59 32.43
CA ARG A 522 -4.43 5.76 31.30
C ARG A 522 -3.28 5.44 30.38
N THR A 523 -3.13 4.17 30.06
CA THR A 523 -1.88 3.67 29.47
C THR A 523 -2.14 2.89 28.21
N VAL A 524 -1.19 3.02 27.30
CA VAL A 524 -0.79 1.95 26.39
C VAL A 524 0.70 1.75 26.66
N ILE A 525 1.08 0.56 27.12
CA ILE A 525 2.47 0.17 27.33
C ILE A 525 2.82 -1.01 26.43
N THR A 526 4.01 -0.98 25.83
CA THR A 526 4.55 -2.05 24.98
C THR A 526 5.98 -2.40 25.39
N SER A 527 6.62 -3.36 24.71
CA SER A 527 7.98 -3.84 24.96
C SER A 527 8.11 -4.65 26.24
N PHE A 528 7.00 -5.11 26.79
CA PHE A 528 6.99 -5.90 28.01
C PHE A 528 7.34 -7.38 27.71
N SER A 529 6.91 -8.28 28.59
CA SER A 529 7.26 -9.69 28.57
C SER A 529 6.24 -10.53 27.80
N GLU A 530 6.72 -11.55 27.10
CA GLU A 530 5.85 -12.53 26.44
C GLU A 530 5.16 -13.46 27.44
N PRO A 531 3.92 -13.92 27.13
CA PRO A 531 3.24 -13.85 25.84
C PRO A 531 2.30 -12.64 25.69
N LEU A 532 2.33 -11.63 26.55
CA LEU A 532 1.42 -10.48 26.45
C LEU A 532 2.21 -9.19 26.71
N ASP A 533 2.95 -8.75 25.68
CA ASP A 533 3.93 -7.67 25.77
C ASP A 533 3.34 -6.26 25.70
N THR A 534 2.06 -6.15 25.35
CA THR A 534 1.33 -4.89 25.23
C THR A 534 0.11 -4.89 26.13
N TRP A 535 -0.08 -3.82 26.91
CA TRP A 535 -1.25 -3.59 27.76
C TRP A 535 -1.86 -2.22 27.48
N ALA A 536 -3.18 -2.16 27.34
CA ALA A 536 -3.96 -0.93 27.36
C ALA A 536 -5.00 -0.93 28.48
N ASP A 537 -5.13 0.21 29.16
CA ASP A 537 -6.25 0.49 30.07
C ASP A 537 -7.48 0.93 29.26
N MET A 538 -8.52 0.10 29.32
CA MET A 538 -9.77 0.25 28.56
C MET A 538 -10.97 0.48 29.50
N SER A 539 -10.73 0.95 30.73
CA SER A 539 -11.78 1.17 31.73
C SER A 539 -12.88 2.16 31.28
N ASP A 540 -12.59 2.99 30.28
CA ASP A 540 -13.57 3.87 29.61
C ASP A 540 -14.70 3.16 28.89
N LEU A 541 -14.54 1.86 28.64
CA LEU A 541 -15.57 1.04 28.01
C LEU A 541 -16.64 0.57 29.01
N LEU A 542 -16.37 0.58 30.32
CA LEU A 542 -17.32 0.11 31.35
C LEU A 542 -18.72 0.75 31.26
N PRO A 543 -18.86 2.08 31.02
CA PRO A 543 -20.19 2.70 30.85
C PRO A 543 -20.96 2.21 29.62
N ARG A 544 -20.32 1.47 28.71
CA ARG A 544 -20.95 0.85 27.53
C ARG A 544 -21.28 -0.62 27.74
N GLU A 545 -21.03 -1.18 28.92
CA GLU A 545 -21.36 -2.55 29.29
C GLU A 545 -22.51 -2.54 30.32
N GLY A 546 -23.31 -3.59 30.32
CA GLY A 546 -24.54 -3.72 31.11
C GLY A 546 -24.36 -4.40 32.47
N TRP A 547 -23.30 -4.06 33.21
CA TRP A 547 -22.98 -4.71 34.50
C TRP A 547 -24.00 -4.36 35.60
N ALA A 548 -24.41 -5.37 36.37
CA ALA A 548 -25.16 -5.17 37.61
C ALA A 548 -24.23 -4.63 38.71
N ALA A 549 -24.77 -3.88 39.67
CA ALA A 549 -23.99 -3.36 40.79
C ALA A 549 -23.75 -4.44 41.87
N PRO A 550 -22.51 -4.58 42.41
CA PRO A 550 -21.29 -3.91 41.97
C PRO A 550 -20.73 -4.54 40.68
N GLY A 551 -20.37 -3.71 39.71
CA GLY A 551 -19.67 -4.12 38.48
C GLY A 551 -18.15 -3.99 38.61
N PRO A 552 -17.39 -4.36 37.56
CA PRO A 552 -15.95 -4.20 37.53
C PRO A 552 -15.56 -2.71 37.60
N VAL A 553 -14.40 -2.45 38.18
CA VAL A 553 -13.82 -1.10 38.38
C VAL A 553 -12.86 -0.72 37.26
N SER A 554 -12.17 -1.70 36.66
CA SER A 554 -11.28 -1.46 35.51
C SER A 554 -11.29 -2.58 34.48
N ILE A 555 -10.79 -2.27 33.28
CA ILE A 555 -10.63 -3.21 32.18
C ILE A 555 -9.21 -3.13 31.64
N ALA A 556 -8.53 -4.28 31.53
CA ALA A 556 -7.19 -4.38 30.96
C ALA A 556 -7.20 -5.24 29.70
N TYR A 557 -6.76 -4.67 28.57
CA TYR A 557 -6.62 -5.39 27.29
C TYR A 557 -5.15 -5.68 27.02
N PHE A 558 -4.87 -6.89 26.58
CA PHE A 558 -3.53 -7.34 26.25
C PHE A 558 -3.44 -7.92 24.85
N CYS A 559 -2.31 -7.75 24.18
CA CYS A 559 -2.00 -8.42 22.92
C CYS A 559 -0.50 -8.64 22.73
N SER A 560 -0.15 -9.56 21.82
CA SER A 560 1.22 -9.84 21.37
C SER A 560 1.15 -10.77 20.13
N PRO A 561 2.25 -10.90 19.34
CA PRO A 561 2.37 -11.98 18.38
C PRO A 561 2.24 -13.37 19.05
N CYS A 562 1.73 -14.34 18.31
CA CYS A 562 1.60 -15.72 18.76
C CYS A 562 2.38 -16.63 17.79
N THR A 563 3.03 -17.68 18.30
CA THR A 563 3.72 -18.62 17.43
C THR A 563 2.72 -19.41 16.59
N ASP A 564 3.09 -19.71 15.34
CA ASP A 564 2.17 -20.37 14.39
C ASP A 564 1.76 -21.79 14.80
N ASP A 565 2.51 -22.43 15.71
CA ASP A 565 2.26 -23.77 16.26
C ASP A 565 1.43 -23.77 17.56
N ALA A 566 1.03 -22.59 18.05
CA ALA A 566 0.30 -22.45 19.30
C ALA A 566 -1.11 -23.10 19.25
N ASP A 567 -1.53 -23.71 20.35
CA ASP A 567 -2.86 -24.33 20.49
C ASP A 567 -3.86 -23.36 21.13
N ARG A 568 -5.01 -23.09 20.48
CA ARG A 568 -6.08 -22.25 21.06
C ARG A 568 -6.45 -22.64 22.50
N ALA A 569 -6.35 -23.92 22.86
CA ALA A 569 -6.75 -24.40 24.18
C ALA A 569 -5.82 -23.98 25.33
N THR A 570 -4.54 -23.65 25.08
CA THR A 570 -3.58 -23.39 26.16
C THR A 570 -3.50 -21.93 26.60
N ILE A 571 -4.11 -20.99 25.86
CA ILE A 571 -3.94 -19.55 26.11
C ILE A 571 -4.26 -19.14 27.55
N ALA A 572 -5.33 -19.65 28.16
CA ALA A 572 -5.70 -19.29 29.53
C ALA A 572 -4.62 -19.74 30.54
N ALA A 573 -4.05 -20.93 30.35
CA ALA A 573 -2.97 -21.45 31.19
C ALA A 573 -1.67 -20.67 30.99
N ASP A 574 -1.33 -20.36 29.73
CA ASP A 574 -0.14 -19.59 29.37
C ASP A 574 -0.22 -18.17 29.95
N THR A 575 -1.39 -17.53 29.85
CA THR A 575 -1.66 -16.21 30.43
C THR A 575 -1.58 -16.23 31.95
N ARG A 576 -2.12 -17.25 32.63
CA ARG A 576 -2.00 -17.38 34.08
C ARG A 576 -0.55 -17.53 34.53
N ALA A 577 0.22 -18.38 33.86
CA ALA A 577 1.64 -18.59 34.17
C ALA A 577 2.47 -17.31 33.96
N TRP A 578 2.16 -16.54 32.92
CA TRP A 578 2.75 -15.23 32.70
C TRP A 578 2.32 -14.20 33.74
N ALA A 579 1.05 -14.19 34.14
CA ALA A 579 0.55 -13.25 35.14
C ALA A 579 1.27 -13.45 36.48
N ASP A 580 1.43 -14.71 36.90
CA ASP A 580 2.17 -15.10 38.11
C ASP A 580 3.65 -14.70 38.06
N ARG A 581 4.26 -14.70 36.88
CA ARG A 581 5.70 -14.46 36.71
C ARG A 581 6.04 -12.98 36.49
N ASP A 582 5.31 -12.33 35.59
CA ASP A 582 5.69 -11.03 35.05
C ASP A 582 4.67 -9.94 35.32
N LEU A 583 3.36 -10.19 35.16
CA LEU A 583 2.34 -9.14 35.31
C LEU A 583 2.40 -8.50 36.71
N ILE A 584 2.70 -9.29 37.74
CA ILE A 584 2.92 -8.80 39.10
C ILE A 584 4.06 -7.76 39.24
N ARG A 585 5.02 -7.73 38.30
CA ARG A 585 6.10 -6.71 38.25
C ARG A 585 5.57 -5.37 37.75
N MET A 586 4.55 -5.40 36.89
CA MET A 586 3.87 -4.22 36.37
C MET A 586 2.75 -3.78 37.31
N TRP A 587 2.10 -4.73 37.99
CA TRP A 587 1.01 -4.53 38.94
C TRP A 587 1.39 -5.07 40.33
N PRO A 588 2.26 -4.38 41.08
CA PRO A 588 2.72 -4.86 42.39
C PRO A 588 1.59 -5.00 43.42
N GLY A 589 0.47 -4.28 43.26
CA GLY A 589 -0.74 -4.43 44.08
C GLY A 589 -1.56 -5.70 43.79
N ALA A 590 -1.22 -6.45 42.74
CA ALA A 590 -1.88 -7.69 42.36
C ALA A 590 -1.21 -8.95 42.96
N VAL A 591 -0.32 -8.81 43.95
CA VAL A 591 0.45 -9.94 44.50
C VAL A 591 -0.25 -10.57 45.71
N ARG A 592 -0.48 -11.88 45.65
CA ARG A 592 -0.85 -12.73 46.80
C ARG A 592 0.04 -13.98 46.81
N ASP A 593 0.73 -14.22 47.92
CA ASP A 593 1.66 -15.35 48.09
C ASP A 593 2.73 -15.49 46.99
N GLY A 594 3.22 -14.34 46.50
CA GLY A 594 4.25 -14.28 45.45
C GLY A 594 3.74 -14.61 44.03
N ARG A 595 2.42 -14.65 43.84
CA ARG A 595 1.75 -14.92 42.56
C ARG A 595 0.67 -13.88 42.29
N PHE A 596 0.03 -13.96 41.12
CA PHE A 596 -1.07 -13.08 40.79
C PHE A 596 -2.31 -13.42 41.64
N ASP A 597 -2.89 -12.41 42.28
CA ASP A 597 -4.08 -12.55 43.09
C ASP A 597 -5.32 -12.65 42.20
N ALA A 598 -5.74 -13.87 41.85
CA ALA A 598 -6.92 -14.10 41.04
C ALA A 598 -8.22 -13.55 41.66
N SER A 599 -8.25 -13.22 42.97
CA SER A 599 -9.43 -12.65 43.61
C SER A 599 -9.77 -11.23 43.13
N ILE A 600 -8.85 -10.57 42.43
CA ILE A 600 -9.08 -9.25 41.82
C ILE A 600 -9.81 -9.33 40.47
N LEU A 601 -9.89 -10.52 39.87
CA LEU A 601 -10.62 -10.73 38.61
C LEU A 601 -12.12 -10.70 38.89
N HIS A 602 -12.82 -9.78 38.24
CA HIS A 602 -14.26 -9.66 38.34
C HIS A 602 -14.93 -10.88 37.70
N ALA A 603 -15.52 -11.73 38.54
CA ALA A 603 -16.22 -12.94 38.12
C ALA A 603 -17.36 -13.25 39.10
N PRO A 604 -18.53 -12.60 38.93
CA PRO A 604 -19.68 -12.81 39.82
C PRO A 604 -20.08 -14.30 39.87
N GLY A 605 -20.19 -14.84 41.08
CA GLY A 605 -20.55 -16.25 41.31
C GLY A 605 -19.41 -17.25 41.20
N ALA A 606 -18.18 -16.83 40.88
CA ALA A 606 -17.01 -17.71 40.89
C ALA A 606 -16.62 -18.12 42.32
N VAL A 607 -16.51 -19.44 42.55
CA VAL A 607 -16.25 -20.03 43.88
C VAL A 607 -14.76 -20.23 44.17
N ASP A 608 -13.92 -20.30 43.14
CA ASP A 608 -12.48 -20.53 43.22
C ASP A 608 -11.72 -19.75 42.13
N ASP A 609 -10.39 -19.79 42.19
CA ASP A 609 -9.53 -19.03 41.28
C ASP A 609 -9.63 -19.56 39.83
N ASP A 610 -9.88 -20.85 39.63
CA ASP A 610 -10.01 -21.44 38.30
C ASP A 610 -11.28 -20.92 37.59
N ALA A 611 -12.40 -20.81 38.32
CA ALA A 611 -13.62 -20.19 37.83
C ALA A 611 -13.43 -18.70 37.52
N ARG A 612 -12.60 -17.97 38.30
CA ARG A 612 -12.28 -16.55 38.04
C ARG A 612 -11.49 -16.37 36.75
N TRP A 613 -10.48 -17.21 36.52
CA TRP A 613 -9.72 -17.24 35.27
C TRP A 613 -10.60 -17.63 34.09
N ALA A 614 -11.45 -18.66 34.23
CA ALA A 614 -12.36 -19.10 33.17
C ALA A 614 -13.41 -18.05 32.77
N ALA A 615 -13.74 -17.11 33.66
CA ALA A 615 -14.68 -16.03 33.38
C ALA A 615 -14.08 -14.91 32.50
N GLN A 616 -12.76 -14.82 32.38
CA GLN A 616 -12.11 -13.80 31.55
C GLN A 616 -12.11 -14.18 30.07
N TYR A 617 -11.71 -13.25 29.20
CA TYR A 617 -11.74 -13.47 27.74
C TYR A 617 -10.34 -13.67 27.17
N TYR A 618 -10.20 -14.68 26.31
CA TYR A 618 -8.96 -15.06 25.65
C TYR A 618 -9.20 -15.39 24.18
N ARG A 619 -8.25 -15.04 23.32
CA ARG A 619 -8.32 -15.33 21.88
C ARG A 619 -6.94 -15.60 21.29
N ARG A 620 -6.83 -16.62 20.42
CA ARG A 620 -5.71 -16.78 19.48
C ARG A 620 -6.20 -16.69 18.04
N ASN A 621 -5.61 -15.75 17.30
CA ASN A 621 -5.87 -15.47 15.91
C ASN A 621 -4.85 -16.26 15.05
N LEU A 622 -5.20 -17.48 14.65
CA LEU A 622 -4.28 -18.44 14.02
C LEU A 622 -4.52 -18.63 12.52
N TYR A 623 -5.76 -18.53 12.05
CA TYR A 623 -6.20 -19.07 10.78
C TYR A 623 -6.72 -18.00 9.82
N GLY A 624 -6.11 -17.90 8.64
CA GLY A 624 -6.74 -17.20 7.54
C GLY A 624 -6.97 -15.70 7.81
N SER A 625 -8.23 -15.23 7.76
CA SER A 625 -8.56 -13.81 7.86
C SER A 625 -8.21 -13.11 9.17
N GLU A 626 -8.11 -13.84 10.28
CA GLU A 626 -7.74 -13.28 11.60
C GLU A 626 -6.23 -12.98 11.73
N ARG A 627 -5.39 -13.53 10.85
CA ARG A 627 -3.93 -13.35 10.92
C ARG A 627 -3.51 -11.92 10.57
N TYR A 628 -2.56 -11.38 11.32
CA TYR A 628 -1.99 -10.07 11.07
C TYR A 628 -1.08 -10.07 9.83
N VAL A 629 -1.10 -9.00 9.04
CA VAL A 629 -0.30 -8.89 7.80
C VAL A 629 1.02 -8.17 8.10
N LEU A 630 2.14 -8.84 7.83
CA LEU A 630 3.47 -8.33 8.13
C LEU A 630 4.04 -7.43 7.02
N SER A 631 4.93 -6.53 7.42
CA SER A 631 5.77 -5.71 6.54
C SER A 631 7.21 -6.23 6.54
N VAL A 632 7.39 -7.50 6.16
CA VAL A 632 8.72 -8.12 6.14
C VAL A 632 9.63 -7.46 5.10
N PRO A 633 10.97 -7.48 5.30
CA PRO A 633 11.91 -6.85 4.37
C PRO A 633 11.71 -7.29 2.92
N GLY A 634 11.70 -6.32 2.02
CA GLY A 634 11.55 -6.49 0.57
C GLY A 634 10.14 -6.89 0.11
N SER A 635 9.16 -6.98 1.02
CA SER A 635 7.79 -7.38 0.64
C SER A 635 7.03 -6.31 -0.15
N VAL A 636 7.40 -5.03 0.03
CA VAL A 636 6.70 -3.87 -0.55
C VAL A 636 6.62 -3.93 -2.07
N GLU A 637 7.69 -4.36 -2.76
CA GLU A 637 7.72 -4.52 -4.23
C GLU A 637 6.69 -5.55 -4.74
N TYR A 638 6.38 -6.57 -3.93
CA TYR A 638 5.53 -7.68 -4.33
C TYR A 638 4.05 -7.47 -3.99
N ARG A 639 3.71 -6.42 -3.23
CA ARG A 639 2.32 -6.06 -2.95
C ARG A 639 1.63 -5.59 -4.23
N LEU A 640 0.47 -6.17 -4.54
CA LEU A 640 -0.35 -5.76 -5.68
C LEU A 640 -1.07 -4.44 -5.37
N ALA A 641 -1.20 -3.57 -6.36
CA ALA A 641 -1.98 -2.35 -6.21
C ALA A 641 -3.49 -2.66 -6.23
N PRO A 642 -4.33 -1.92 -5.47
CA PRO A 642 -5.78 -2.08 -5.42
C PRO A 642 -6.49 -2.12 -6.78
N ASP A 643 -6.00 -1.35 -7.73
CA ASP A 643 -6.54 -1.16 -9.09
C ASP A 643 -5.66 -1.78 -10.19
N ASP A 644 -4.57 -2.47 -9.83
CA ASP A 644 -3.71 -3.22 -10.75
C ASP A 644 -3.30 -4.56 -10.12
N CYS A 645 -4.26 -5.49 -10.12
CA CYS A 645 -4.04 -6.87 -9.70
C CYS A 645 -3.82 -7.84 -10.88
N GLY A 646 -3.93 -7.36 -12.11
CA GLY A 646 -3.78 -8.16 -13.33
C GLY A 646 -5.07 -8.84 -13.84
N PHE A 647 -6.23 -8.53 -13.26
CA PHE A 647 -7.55 -8.96 -13.75
C PHE A 647 -8.47 -7.74 -13.87
N SER A 648 -9.12 -7.54 -15.01
CA SER A 648 -9.74 -6.25 -15.35
C SER A 648 -11.00 -5.91 -14.55
N ASN A 649 -11.70 -6.95 -14.07
CA ASN A 649 -12.91 -6.78 -13.27
C ASN A 649 -12.70 -7.12 -11.78
N LEU A 650 -11.45 -7.15 -11.30
CA LEU A 650 -11.11 -7.43 -9.91
C LEU A 650 -10.33 -6.27 -9.27
N PHE A 651 -10.85 -5.76 -8.17
CA PHE A 651 -10.24 -4.71 -7.36
C PHE A 651 -9.91 -5.26 -5.97
N LEU A 652 -8.78 -4.87 -5.40
CA LEU A 652 -8.30 -5.39 -4.12
C LEU A 652 -8.50 -4.35 -3.03
N ALA A 653 -9.00 -4.76 -1.87
CA ALA A 653 -9.21 -3.85 -0.74
C ALA A 653 -8.75 -4.50 0.57
N GLY A 654 -7.55 -4.17 1.02
CA GLY A 654 -6.96 -4.73 2.24
C GLY A 654 -5.62 -4.12 2.61
N ASP A 655 -5.20 -4.30 3.86
CA ASP A 655 -3.92 -3.79 4.38
C ASP A 655 -2.68 -4.53 3.84
N TRP A 656 -2.90 -5.55 3.01
CA TRP A 656 -1.86 -6.31 2.30
C TRP A 656 -1.54 -5.75 0.91
N THR A 657 -2.37 -4.87 0.36
CA THR A 657 -2.11 -4.27 -0.96
C THR A 657 -1.00 -3.23 -0.90
N ARG A 658 -0.52 -2.80 -2.07
CA ARG A 658 0.42 -1.68 -2.17
C ARG A 658 -0.31 -0.38 -1.85
N CYS A 659 0.24 0.42 -0.96
CA CYS A 659 -0.22 1.77 -0.64
C CYS A 659 0.93 2.61 -0.07
N GLY A 660 0.67 3.87 0.30
CA GLY A 660 1.67 4.74 0.92
C GLY A 660 1.93 4.48 2.41
N ILE A 661 1.56 3.31 2.93
CA ILE A 661 1.88 2.86 4.30
C ILE A 661 2.54 1.47 4.27
N ASN A 662 1.97 0.52 3.52
CA ASN A 662 2.44 -0.86 3.40
C ASN A 662 2.59 -1.62 4.72
N ALA A 663 1.73 -1.33 5.71
CA ALA A 663 1.69 -2.00 7.00
C ALA A 663 0.27 -2.49 7.34
N GLY A 664 0.19 -3.50 8.21
CA GLY A 664 -1.06 -4.04 8.70
C GLY A 664 -1.77 -3.06 9.63
N CYS A 665 -2.55 -2.14 9.09
CA CYS A 665 -3.30 -1.17 9.91
C CYS A 665 -4.57 -0.67 9.22
N VAL A 666 -5.42 -0.02 10.01
CA VAL A 666 -6.69 0.55 9.54
C VAL A 666 -6.46 1.56 8.41
N GLU A 667 -5.51 2.48 8.57
CA GLU A 667 -5.26 3.50 7.55
C GLU A 667 -4.79 2.91 6.22
N ALA A 668 -3.96 1.87 6.24
CA ALA A 668 -3.55 1.17 5.02
C ALA A 668 -4.73 0.48 4.33
N ALA A 669 -5.62 -0.16 5.09
CA ALA A 669 -6.84 -0.77 4.56
C ALA A 669 -7.81 0.29 4.00
N THR A 670 -7.97 1.44 4.67
CA THR A 670 -8.78 2.57 4.19
C THR A 670 -8.22 3.14 2.89
N ILE A 671 -6.91 3.39 2.81
CA ILE A 671 -6.25 3.86 1.57
C ILE A 671 -6.48 2.85 0.45
N SER A 672 -6.26 1.56 0.73
CA SER A 672 -6.52 0.47 -0.23
C SER A 672 -7.97 0.49 -0.74
N GLY A 673 -8.94 0.63 0.17
CA GLY A 673 -10.36 0.69 -0.19
C GLY A 673 -10.73 1.93 -1.02
N LEU A 674 -10.12 3.08 -0.75
CA LEU A 674 -10.29 4.31 -1.54
C LEU A 674 -9.67 4.17 -2.94
N MET A 675 -8.48 3.56 -3.05
CA MET A 675 -7.84 3.28 -4.33
C MET A 675 -8.68 2.29 -5.16
N ALA A 676 -9.22 1.24 -4.54
CA ALA A 676 -10.14 0.31 -5.20
C ALA A 676 -11.39 1.01 -5.72
N ALA A 677 -12.02 1.89 -4.91
CA ALA A 677 -13.17 2.68 -5.34
C ALA A 677 -12.81 3.65 -6.49
N ARG A 678 -11.62 4.26 -6.44
CA ARG A 678 -11.11 5.17 -7.47
C ARG A 678 -10.92 4.44 -8.79
N GLY A 679 -10.23 3.30 -8.78
CA GLY A 679 -10.03 2.45 -9.96
C GLY A 679 -11.34 1.94 -10.52
N LEU A 680 -12.24 1.42 -9.67
CA LEU A 680 -13.53 0.87 -10.09
C LEU A 680 -14.43 1.92 -10.73
N THR A 681 -14.48 3.12 -10.16
CA THR A 681 -15.44 4.15 -10.58
C THR A 681 -14.89 5.07 -11.67
N GLY A 682 -13.56 5.10 -11.86
CA GLY A 682 -12.85 6.01 -12.75
C GLY A 682 -12.90 7.48 -12.32
N ARG A 683 -13.31 7.76 -11.07
CA ARG A 683 -13.47 9.13 -10.56
C ARG A 683 -12.33 9.54 -9.66
N PRO A 684 -11.92 10.81 -9.64
CA PRO A 684 -10.93 11.29 -8.69
C PRO A 684 -11.46 11.11 -7.26
N ILE A 685 -10.67 10.46 -6.41
CA ILE A 685 -10.89 10.31 -4.98
C ILE A 685 -9.61 10.77 -4.30
N GLU A 686 -9.72 11.69 -3.34
CA GLU A 686 -8.59 12.18 -2.56
C GLU A 686 -8.07 11.09 -1.61
N ILE A 687 -6.75 10.89 -1.63
CA ILE A 687 -6.06 9.92 -0.79
C ILE A 687 -4.82 10.59 -0.21
N VAL A 688 -4.86 10.86 1.10
CA VAL A 688 -3.75 11.50 1.80
C VAL A 688 -2.66 10.47 2.08
N GLY A 689 -1.41 10.80 1.72
CA GLY A 689 -0.28 9.91 1.97
C GLY A 689 -0.26 8.66 1.09
N GLU A 690 -0.73 8.77 -0.15
CA GLU A 690 -0.61 7.71 -1.15
C GLU A 690 0.85 7.46 -1.57
N THR A 691 1.67 8.52 -1.58
CA THR A 691 3.09 8.49 -1.97
C THR A 691 3.94 9.29 -0.98
N ASP A 692 5.21 8.90 -0.79
CA ASP A 692 6.18 9.63 0.06
C ASP A 692 6.62 10.97 -0.53
N LEU A 693 6.48 11.09 -1.84
CA LEU A 693 6.92 12.21 -2.64
C LEU A 693 5.66 12.76 -3.33
N GLY A 694 5.54 14.09 -3.42
CA GLY A 694 4.30 14.75 -3.86
C GLY A 694 3.81 14.29 -5.25
N PRO A 695 2.60 14.67 -5.68
CA PRO A 695 1.99 14.18 -6.94
C PRO A 695 2.83 14.45 -8.20
N ASP A 696 3.66 15.50 -8.19
CA ASP A 696 4.62 15.82 -9.27
C ASP A 696 5.85 14.87 -9.27
N PHE A 697 5.97 14.06 -8.23
CA PHE A 697 6.90 12.97 -8.09
C PHE A 697 6.19 11.67 -8.47
N ILE A 698 6.05 11.46 -9.77
CA ILE A 698 5.78 10.12 -10.27
C ILE A 698 7.06 9.32 -10.02
N PRO A 699 7.05 8.27 -9.17
CA PRO A 699 8.16 7.33 -9.11
C PRO A 699 8.12 6.53 -10.42
N GLY A 700 8.64 7.11 -11.49
CA GLY A 700 9.10 6.33 -12.61
C GLY A 700 10.30 5.53 -12.12
N ALA A 701 10.39 4.27 -12.52
CA ALA A 701 11.58 3.42 -12.41
C ALA A 701 12.77 4.02 -13.22
N SER A 702 13.10 5.28 -12.97
CA SER A 702 14.07 6.12 -13.69
C SER A 702 15.50 5.76 -13.35
N GLN A 703 15.74 4.81 -12.41
CA GLN A 703 17.05 4.27 -12.15
C GLN A 703 17.40 3.02 -13.00
N SER A 704 16.52 2.54 -13.88
CA SER A 704 16.78 1.31 -14.64
C SER A 704 17.37 1.50 -16.05
N LEU A 705 17.61 2.73 -16.50
CA LEU A 705 18.16 2.99 -17.84
C LEU A 705 19.64 3.36 -17.73
N THR A 706 20.51 2.35 -17.70
CA THR A 706 21.97 2.47 -17.59
C THR A 706 22.67 3.09 -18.83
N SER A 707 21.94 3.59 -19.82
CA SER A 707 22.51 4.31 -20.96
C SER A 707 21.52 5.31 -21.56
N PRO A 708 21.86 6.61 -21.69
CA PRO A 708 21.04 7.61 -22.38
C PRO A 708 21.03 7.47 -23.91
N TYR A 709 21.69 6.42 -24.44
CA TYR A 709 21.79 6.14 -25.87
C TYR A 709 21.48 4.66 -26.14
N ALA A 710 20.71 4.40 -27.20
CA ALA A 710 20.70 3.10 -27.87
C ALA A 710 22.08 2.94 -28.55
N PRO A 711 23.02 2.14 -28.01
CA PRO A 711 24.38 2.08 -28.54
C PRO A 711 24.46 1.25 -29.84
N THR A 712 23.35 0.63 -30.25
CA THR A 712 23.30 -0.42 -31.28
C THR A 712 22.37 -0.08 -32.44
N ALA A 713 22.27 1.20 -32.82
CA ALA A 713 21.47 1.59 -33.97
C ALA A 713 21.89 0.75 -35.20
N PRO A 714 20.97 0.02 -35.87
CA PRO A 714 21.31 -0.84 -37.00
C PRO A 714 21.60 -0.05 -38.30
N TRP A 715 21.86 1.24 -38.17
CA TRP A 715 22.37 2.17 -39.18
C TRP A 715 23.48 3.02 -38.52
N PRO A 716 24.56 3.39 -39.23
CA PRO A 716 25.57 4.27 -38.66
C PRO A 716 24.96 5.62 -38.26
N LEU A 717 25.19 6.01 -37.01
CA LEU A 717 24.70 7.26 -36.42
C LEU A 717 25.35 8.45 -37.16
N THR A 718 24.54 9.26 -37.83
CA THR A 718 24.96 10.60 -38.27
C THR A 718 25.09 11.51 -37.04
N PRO A 719 25.87 12.61 -37.06
CA PRO A 719 26.05 13.49 -35.89
C PRO A 719 24.74 14.04 -35.29
N PHE A 720 23.69 14.13 -36.10
CA PHE A 720 22.37 14.62 -35.73
C PHE A 720 21.34 13.49 -35.82
N PHE A 721 20.72 13.11 -34.71
CA PHE A 721 19.58 12.18 -34.62
C PHE A 721 18.67 12.60 -33.47
N ALA A 722 17.42 12.11 -33.42
CA ALA A 722 16.56 12.34 -32.25
C ALA A 722 16.71 11.18 -31.26
N THR A 723 16.69 11.49 -29.96
CA THR A 723 16.79 10.51 -28.88
C THR A 723 15.80 10.83 -27.78
N GLY A 724 15.37 9.81 -27.05
CA GLY A 724 14.46 9.94 -25.92
C GLY A 724 14.35 8.62 -25.17
N SER A 725 13.40 8.56 -24.24
CA SER A 725 12.98 7.33 -23.59
C SER A 725 11.46 7.20 -23.64
N ILE A 726 10.96 5.98 -23.55
CA ILE A 726 9.53 5.69 -23.46
C ILE A 726 9.21 4.91 -22.19
N ASP A 727 8.03 5.19 -21.64
CA ASP A 727 7.27 4.32 -20.75
C ASP A 727 5.84 4.21 -21.33
N GLY A 728 5.40 3.00 -21.67
CA GLY A 728 4.14 2.80 -22.37
C GLY A 728 3.84 1.34 -22.68
N TRP A 729 2.83 1.10 -23.52
CA TRP A 729 2.42 -0.25 -23.92
C TRP A 729 2.52 -0.46 -25.41
N PHE A 730 3.05 -1.61 -25.79
CA PHE A 730 3.07 -2.10 -27.16
C PHE A 730 2.11 -3.28 -27.24
N SER A 731 1.23 -3.27 -28.23
CA SER A 731 0.28 -4.36 -28.47
C SER A 731 0.14 -4.62 -29.96
N PHE A 732 0.06 -5.90 -30.33
CA PHE A 732 0.05 -6.34 -31.72
C PHE A 732 -1.26 -7.07 -32.03
N HIS A 733 -1.94 -6.65 -33.10
CA HIS A 733 -3.30 -7.08 -33.41
C HIS A 733 -3.42 -7.56 -34.85
N ALA A 734 -4.26 -8.57 -35.06
CA ALA A 734 -4.68 -9.02 -36.38
C ALA A 734 -5.94 -8.23 -36.78
N VAL A 735 -5.85 -7.42 -37.82
CA VAL A 735 -6.92 -6.51 -38.24
C VAL A 735 -7.35 -6.82 -39.67
N ASP A 736 -8.62 -6.60 -40.01
CA ASP A 736 -9.16 -6.84 -41.35
C ASP A 736 -8.33 -6.16 -42.46
N ALA A 737 -7.82 -6.96 -43.39
CA ALA A 737 -6.90 -6.47 -44.43
C ALA A 737 -7.61 -5.59 -45.47
N ALA A 738 -8.90 -5.80 -45.72
CA ALA A 738 -9.66 -4.99 -46.67
C ALA A 738 -9.85 -3.56 -46.15
N ALA A 739 -10.18 -3.41 -44.87
CA ALA A 739 -10.28 -2.12 -44.20
C ALA A 739 -8.93 -1.38 -44.17
N LEU A 740 -7.84 -2.08 -43.86
CA LEU A 740 -6.50 -1.46 -43.84
C LEU A 740 -6.05 -1.00 -45.22
N SER A 741 -6.41 -1.73 -46.28
CA SER A 741 -6.06 -1.34 -47.66
C SER A 741 -6.70 -0.01 -48.08
N GLN A 742 -7.85 0.35 -47.51
CA GLN A 742 -8.56 1.60 -47.82
C GLN A 742 -7.91 2.85 -47.21
N VAL A 743 -7.09 2.69 -46.17
CA VAL A 743 -6.43 3.81 -45.48
C VAL A 743 -4.98 4.02 -45.95
N LEU A 744 -4.47 3.16 -46.83
CA LEU A 744 -3.14 3.33 -47.42
C LEU A 744 -3.13 4.46 -48.46
N PRO A 745 -2.07 5.27 -48.50
CA PRO A 745 -1.90 6.28 -49.53
C PRO A 745 -1.68 5.64 -50.93
N PRO A 746 -1.97 6.37 -52.02
CA PRO A 746 -1.71 5.89 -53.37
C PRO A 746 -0.27 5.41 -53.58
N GLY A 747 -0.11 4.25 -54.24
CA GLY A 747 1.20 3.62 -54.49
C GLY A 747 1.73 2.79 -53.32
N MET A 748 0.99 2.66 -52.22
CA MET A 748 1.29 1.74 -51.11
C MET A 748 0.24 0.62 -51.05
N ARG A 749 0.69 -0.59 -50.75
CA ARG A 749 -0.15 -1.78 -50.61
C ARG A 749 0.29 -2.64 -49.43
N LEU A 750 -0.61 -3.47 -48.92
CA LEU A 750 -0.24 -4.52 -47.97
C LEU A 750 0.71 -5.52 -48.64
N HIS A 751 1.74 -5.96 -47.92
CA HIS A 751 2.69 -6.97 -48.35
C HIS A 751 2.29 -8.36 -47.82
N ALA A 752 2.81 -9.42 -48.43
CA ALA A 752 2.64 -10.77 -47.91
C ALA A 752 3.30 -10.93 -46.52
N GLN A 753 2.64 -11.70 -45.65
CA GLN A 753 3.04 -11.96 -44.27
C GLN A 753 2.48 -13.31 -43.81
N GLY A 754 3.10 -13.94 -42.81
CA GLY A 754 2.65 -15.22 -42.22
C GLY A 754 2.38 -15.16 -40.71
N LEU A 755 2.24 -13.95 -40.15
CA LEU A 755 2.03 -13.65 -38.74
C LEU A 755 0.57 -13.65 -38.31
N THR A 756 -0.36 -13.35 -39.21
CA THR A 756 -1.80 -13.22 -38.91
C THR A 756 -2.65 -14.12 -39.83
N PRO A 757 -3.83 -14.58 -39.38
CA PRO A 757 -4.72 -15.45 -40.16
C PRO A 757 -5.09 -14.89 -41.55
N PRO A 758 -5.48 -15.75 -42.52
CA PRO A 758 -5.97 -15.30 -43.82
C PRO A 758 -7.08 -14.25 -43.71
N GLY A 759 -7.01 -13.20 -44.53
CA GLY A 759 -7.95 -12.07 -44.49
C GLY A 759 -7.59 -10.97 -43.48
N THR A 760 -6.57 -11.17 -42.64
CA THR A 760 -6.10 -10.18 -41.66
C THR A 760 -4.66 -9.74 -41.91
N HIS A 761 -4.24 -8.66 -41.25
CA HIS A 761 -2.91 -8.06 -41.38
C HIS A 761 -2.40 -7.54 -40.01
N PRO A 762 -1.07 -7.56 -39.77
CA PRO A 762 -0.50 -7.09 -38.51
C PRO A 762 -0.57 -5.56 -38.34
N VAL A 763 -1.09 -5.13 -37.19
CA VAL A 763 -1.07 -3.73 -36.74
C VAL A 763 -0.44 -3.66 -35.35
N ALA A 764 0.53 -2.76 -35.16
CA ALA A 764 1.06 -2.42 -33.85
C ALA A 764 0.42 -1.14 -33.33
N LEU A 765 -0.04 -1.16 -32.07
CA LEU A 765 -0.48 0.02 -31.34
C LEU A 765 0.50 0.29 -30.20
N LEU A 766 1.06 1.51 -30.19
CA LEU A 766 2.02 1.96 -29.19
C LEU A 766 1.41 3.15 -28.43
N ALA A 767 1.08 2.92 -27.17
CA ALA A 767 0.49 3.88 -26.25
C ALA A 767 1.55 4.37 -25.26
N ASN A 768 2.19 5.51 -25.56
CA ASN A 768 3.44 5.88 -24.90
C ASN A 768 3.38 7.23 -24.18
N ARG A 769 4.17 7.33 -23.11
CA ARG A 769 4.77 8.57 -22.62
C ARG A 769 6.18 8.69 -23.15
N GLN A 770 6.48 9.83 -23.77
CA GLN A 770 7.78 10.20 -24.31
C GLN A 770 8.52 11.08 -23.29
N ILE A 771 9.74 10.69 -22.94
CA ILE A 771 10.53 11.30 -21.85
C ILE A 771 11.85 11.84 -22.39
N GLY A 772 12.18 13.09 -22.04
CA GLY A 772 13.49 13.69 -22.33
C GLY A 772 13.87 13.74 -23.82
N VAL A 773 12.87 13.87 -24.69
CA VAL A 773 13.05 13.84 -26.15
C VAL A 773 13.80 15.08 -26.63
N ARG A 774 14.86 14.87 -27.41
CA ARG A 774 15.72 15.95 -27.93
C ARG A 774 16.52 15.51 -29.16
N LEU A 775 17.15 16.47 -29.84
CA LEU A 775 18.21 16.17 -30.79
C LEU A 775 19.51 15.80 -30.06
N SER A 776 20.29 14.89 -30.63
CA SER A 776 21.55 14.37 -30.06
C SER A 776 22.57 15.45 -29.69
N ALA A 777 22.58 16.57 -30.43
CA ALA A 777 23.48 17.70 -30.19
C ALA A 777 22.96 18.71 -29.14
N GLN A 778 21.74 18.55 -28.63
CA GLN A 778 21.14 19.48 -27.66
C GLN A 778 21.42 19.05 -26.21
N PRO A 779 21.77 19.98 -25.30
CA PRO A 779 21.87 19.70 -23.86
C PRO A 779 20.54 19.19 -23.30
N ALA A 780 20.59 18.24 -22.34
CA ALA A 780 19.41 17.54 -21.82
C ALA A 780 18.34 18.48 -21.25
N PHE A 781 18.74 19.55 -20.56
CA PHE A 781 17.81 20.54 -19.97
C PHE A 781 17.09 21.43 -21.00
N THR A 782 17.50 21.38 -22.28
CA THR A 782 16.84 22.09 -23.39
C THR A 782 15.94 21.18 -24.23
N GLY A 783 15.75 19.93 -23.80
CA GLY A 783 14.87 18.97 -24.45
C GLY A 783 13.38 19.34 -24.36
N TYR A 784 12.55 18.59 -25.08
CA TYR A 784 11.10 18.75 -24.99
C TYR A 784 10.59 18.31 -23.62
N PRO A 785 9.57 18.99 -23.06
CA PRO A 785 8.82 18.47 -21.93
C PRO A 785 8.22 17.10 -22.26
N ASP A 786 8.05 16.26 -21.25
CA ASP A 786 7.42 14.95 -21.40
C ASP A 786 6.01 15.07 -21.98
N TYR A 787 5.64 14.16 -22.87
CA TYR A 787 4.36 14.20 -23.56
C TYR A 787 3.80 12.80 -23.83
N LEU A 788 2.50 12.69 -24.06
CA LEU A 788 1.85 11.45 -24.47
C LEU A 788 1.79 11.38 -25.99
N GLU A 789 2.06 10.20 -26.53
CA GLU A 789 2.02 9.90 -27.96
C GLU A 789 1.41 8.50 -28.21
N ALA A 790 0.38 8.47 -29.06
CA ALA A 790 -0.33 7.26 -29.45
C ALA A 790 -0.06 6.99 -30.94
N ILE A 791 0.55 5.85 -31.25
CA ILE A 791 0.98 5.48 -32.60
C ILE A 791 0.20 4.25 -33.06
N ILE A 792 -0.40 4.33 -34.25
CA ILE A 792 -0.93 3.17 -34.98
C ILE A 792 0.03 2.91 -36.13
N ALA A 793 0.56 1.69 -36.22
CA ALA A 793 1.49 1.26 -37.25
C ALA A 793 0.94 0.05 -38.00
N ILE A 794 0.70 0.20 -39.30
CA ILE A 794 0.39 -0.90 -40.21
C ILE A 794 1.73 -1.47 -40.68
N ASN A 795 2.10 -2.61 -40.11
CA ASN A 795 3.35 -3.29 -40.45
C ASN A 795 3.22 -4.04 -41.78
N HIS A 796 4.34 -4.50 -42.35
CA HIS A 796 4.34 -5.28 -43.59
C HIS A 796 3.64 -4.61 -44.79
N VAL A 797 3.98 -3.35 -45.08
CA VAL A 797 3.55 -2.67 -46.32
C VAL A 797 4.65 -2.60 -47.36
N ALA A 798 4.27 -2.45 -48.62
CA ALA A 798 5.16 -2.25 -49.76
C ALA A 798 4.76 -1.04 -50.58
N ILE A 799 5.73 -0.44 -51.26
CA ILE A 799 5.53 0.73 -52.11
C ILE A 799 5.90 0.35 -53.54
N ASP A 800 5.03 0.70 -54.49
CA ASP A 800 5.22 0.37 -55.89
C ASP A 800 6.50 1.03 -56.44
N GLY A 801 7.35 0.22 -57.07
CA GLY A 801 8.64 0.67 -57.61
C GLY A 801 9.75 0.90 -56.56
N ILE A 802 9.50 0.67 -55.27
CA ILE A 802 10.52 0.78 -54.21
C ILE A 802 10.67 -0.58 -53.50
N PRO A 803 11.76 -1.34 -53.76
CA PRO A 803 11.96 -2.63 -53.11
C PRO A 803 12.20 -2.45 -51.60
N GLY A 804 11.48 -3.21 -50.80
CA GLY A 804 11.61 -3.21 -49.35
C GLY A 804 10.32 -3.55 -48.63
N LEU A 805 10.46 -3.90 -47.36
CA LEU A 805 9.36 -4.08 -46.42
C LEU A 805 9.31 -2.87 -45.48
N PHE A 806 8.15 -2.24 -45.30
CA PHE A 806 8.03 -1.02 -44.51
C PHE A 806 6.91 -1.13 -43.48
N SER A 807 6.87 -0.15 -42.57
CA SER A 807 5.72 0.14 -41.73
C SER A 807 5.14 1.51 -42.10
N TYR A 808 3.82 1.62 -42.09
CA TYR A 808 3.11 2.87 -42.34
C TYR A 808 2.41 3.34 -41.08
N LEU A 809 2.52 4.63 -40.78
CA LEU A 809 1.84 5.28 -39.66
C LEU A 809 0.62 6.02 -40.21
N PRO A 810 -0.54 5.36 -40.38
CA PRO A 810 -1.77 6.02 -40.81
C PRO A 810 -2.12 7.21 -39.91
N ASN A 811 -1.80 7.08 -38.62
CA ASN A 811 -2.29 8.00 -37.62
C ASN A 811 -1.41 8.03 -36.38
N LEU A 812 -1.19 9.24 -35.85
CA LEU A 812 -0.39 9.47 -34.68
C LEU A 812 -0.96 10.67 -33.90
N TYR A 813 -1.41 10.45 -32.67
CA TYR A 813 -1.93 11.52 -31.80
C TYR A 813 -0.94 11.85 -30.69
N LEU A 814 -0.85 13.13 -30.33
CA LEU A 814 -0.05 13.60 -29.20
C LEU A 814 -0.62 14.85 -28.54
N ASN A 815 -0.20 15.13 -27.30
CA ASN A 815 -0.61 16.30 -26.54
C ASN A 815 0.43 17.44 -26.51
N SER A 816 1.47 17.39 -27.36
CA SER A 816 2.51 18.43 -27.45
C SER A 816 2.69 18.99 -28.87
N ARG A 817 2.68 20.32 -29.00
CA ARG A 817 2.76 21.02 -30.31
C ARG A 817 4.14 20.97 -30.97
N VAL A 818 5.22 21.07 -30.20
CA VAL A 818 6.57 21.14 -30.77
C VAL A 818 6.94 19.83 -31.48
N PRO A 819 6.78 18.64 -30.86
CA PRO A 819 7.02 17.37 -31.54
C PRO A 819 6.07 17.10 -32.71
N GLN A 820 4.86 17.69 -32.69
CA GLN A 820 3.89 17.59 -33.77
C GLN A 820 4.40 18.32 -35.02
N LEU A 821 4.76 19.59 -34.90
CA LEU A 821 5.27 20.41 -36.01
C LEU A 821 6.54 19.82 -36.61
N VAL A 822 7.48 19.37 -35.76
CA VAL A 822 8.73 18.74 -36.22
C VAL A 822 8.45 17.42 -36.96
N GLY A 823 7.58 16.57 -36.43
CA GLY A 823 7.23 15.29 -37.06
C GLY A 823 6.56 15.45 -38.43
N VAL A 824 5.64 16.40 -38.56
CA VAL A 824 4.96 16.70 -39.84
C VAL A 824 5.95 17.28 -40.85
N GLY A 825 6.70 18.33 -40.45
CA GLY A 825 7.55 19.08 -41.37
C GLY A 825 8.78 18.34 -41.87
N PHE A 826 9.41 17.52 -41.03
CA PHE A 826 10.68 16.86 -41.38
C PHE A 826 10.52 15.38 -41.78
N TYR A 827 9.56 14.68 -41.19
CA TYR A 827 9.38 13.24 -41.38
C TYR A 827 8.08 12.89 -42.14
N GLY A 828 7.21 13.86 -42.43
CA GLY A 828 5.95 13.62 -43.16
C GLY A 828 4.95 12.72 -42.41
N TYR A 829 5.10 12.57 -41.09
CA TYR A 829 4.16 11.80 -40.27
C TYR A 829 2.80 12.49 -40.18
N ASN A 830 1.72 11.71 -40.13
CA ASN A 830 0.36 12.23 -39.87
C ASN A 830 0.16 12.51 -38.36
N LYS A 831 0.97 13.41 -37.80
CA LYS A 831 0.88 13.81 -36.38
C LYS A 831 -0.26 14.81 -36.15
N ARG A 832 -1.19 14.45 -35.28
CA ARG A 832 -2.38 15.24 -34.93
C ARG A 832 -2.39 15.57 -33.45
N MET A 833 -2.85 16.77 -33.11
CA MET A 833 -3.12 17.12 -31.72
C MET A 833 -4.33 16.33 -31.22
N GLY A 834 -4.27 15.85 -29.98
CA GLY A 834 -5.37 15.20 -29.29
C GLY A 834 -5.39 15.50 -27.80
N ARG A 835 -6.47 15.07 -27.13
CA ARG A 835 -6.53 14.96 -25.67
C ARG A 835 -6.20 13.52 -25.30
N LEU A 836 -5.04 13.33 -24.68
CA LEU A 836 -4.55 12.03 -24.28
C LEU A 836 -4.43 11.97 -22.76
N SER A 837 -4.78 10.83 -22.18
CA SER A 837 -4.53 10.51 -20.78
C SER A 837 -3.98 9.09 -20.65
N MET A 838 -3.17 8.88 -19.62
CA MET A 838 -2.53 7.60 -19.33
C MET A 838 -2.57 7.38 -17.81
N THR A 839 -3.12 6.25 -17.36
CA THR A 839 -3.12 5.80 -15.96
C THR A 839 -2.11 4.66 -15.77
N GLY A 840 -2.20 3.90 -14.68
CA GLY A 840 -1.38 2.70 -14.46
C GLY A 840 -1.74 1.52 -15.37
N SER A 841 -2.97 1.51 -15.91
CA SER A 841 -3.55 0.43 -16.70
C SER A 841 -4.27 0.90 -17.97
N ASP A 842 -4.56 2.19 -18.13
CA ASP A 842 -5.41 2.67 -19.22
C ASP A 842 -4.75 3.77 -20.05
N TYR A 843 -5.16 3.84 -21.32
CA TYR A 843 -4.75 4.89 -22.24
C TYR A 843 -5.95 5.36 -23.06
N HIS A 844 -6.22 6.66 -23.06
CA HIS A 844 -7.34 7.24 -23.83
C HIS A 844 -6.85 8.23 -24.87
N VAL A 845 -7.44 8.15 -26.06
CA VAL A 845 -7.19 9.07 -27.16
C VAL A 845 -8.49 9.70 -27.61
N ALA A 846 -8.57 11.02 -27.50
CA ALA A 846 -9.68 11.83 -27.98
C ALA A 846 -9.20 12.95 -28.91
N SER A 847 -10.09 13.41 -29.78
CA SER A 847 -9.86 14.60 -30.61
C SER A 847 -9.67 15.86 -29.73
N PRO A 848 -9.17 16.98 -30.29
CA PRO A 848 -9.11 18.26 -29.57
C PRO A 848 -10.46 18.74 -29.03
N THR A 849 -11.57 18.32 -29.67
CA THR A 849 -12.94 18.64 -29.27
C THR A 849 -13.52 17.68 -28.22
N GLY A 850 -12.76 16.64 -27.82
CA GLY A 850 -13.17 15.67 -26.80
C GLY A 850 -13.91 14.44 -27.35
N GLN A 851 -14.00 14.28 -28.67
CA GLN A 851 -14.58 13.08 -29.29
C GLN A 851 -13.64 11.88 -29.06
N ALA A 852 -14.14 10.80 -28.44
CA ALA A 852 -13.37 9.58 -28.22
C ALA A 852 -13.00 8.91 -29.56
N ILE A 853 -11.72 8.57 -29.72
CA ILE A 853 -11.19 7.94 -30.93
C ILE A 853 -10.90 6.47 -30.66
N TRP A 854 -10.04 6.20 -29.68
CA TRP A 854 -9.80 4.85 -29.19
C TRP A 854 -9.27 4.88 -27.75
N SER A 855 -9.39 3.75 -27.05
CA SER A 855 -8.80 3.52 -25.75
C SER A 855 -8.17 2.13 -25.65
N GLY A 856 -7.22 1.96 -24.74
CA GLY A 856 -6.62 0.67 -24.39
C GLY A 856 -6.70 0.42 -22.90
N ASP A 857 -7.18 -0.76 -22.53
CA ASP A 857 -7.18 -1.29 -21.16
C ASP A 857 -6.09 -2.37 -21.07
N TYR A 858 -5.12 -2.21 -20.17
CA TYR A 858 -3.92 -3.03 -20.04
C TYR A 858 -3.82 -3.66 -18.65
N GLN A 859 -3.76 -4.99 -18.58
CA GLN A 859 -3.70 -5.74 -17.32
C GLN A 859 -2.37 -6.46 -17.20
N GLN A 860 -1.51 -5.98 -16.30
CA GLN A 860 -0.18 -6.55 -16.11
C GLN A 860 -0.25 -7.80 -15.22
N ASN A 861 0.13 -8.95 -15.75
CA ASN A 861 0.14 -10.21 -14.99
C ASN A 861 1.57 -10.68 -14.67
N GLY A 862 2.58 -10.18 -15.38
CA GLY A 862 3.98 -10.54 -15.22
C GLY A 862 4.84 -9.49 -14.51
N PHE A 863 6.02 -9.92 -14.07
CA PHE A 863 7.07 -9.03 -13.57
C PHE A 863 7.85 -8.37 -14.71
N GLU A 864 8.44 -7.21 -14.41
CA GLU A 864 9.34 -6.53 -15.32
C GLU A 864 10.65 -7.32 -15.52
N ARG A 865 10.94 -7.69 -16.76
CA ARG A 865 12.10 -8.49 -17.18
C ARG A 865 12.73 -7.87 -18.43
N ARG A 866 13.90 -8.38 -18.85
CA ARG A 866 14.47 -7.99 -20.15
C ARG A 866 13.65 -8.61 -21.29
N LEU A 867 13.40 -7.86 -22.35
CA LEU A 867 12.70 -8.39 -23.56
C LEU A 867 13.44 -9.60 -24.14
N MET A 868 14.76 -9.63 -24.06
CA MET A 868 15.59 -10.75 -24.52
C MET A 868 15.31 -12.08 -23.81
N ASN A 869 14.58 -12.07 -22.69
CA ASN A 869 14.16 -13.28 -21.99
C ASN A 869 12.89 -13.91 -22.62
N SER A 870 12.22 -13.22 -23.54
CA SER A 870 11.05 -13.75 -24.25
C SER A 870 11.49 -14.60 -25.46
N PRO A 871 10.88 -15.77 -25.70
CA PRO A 871 11.08 -16.53 -26.94
C PRO A 871 10.56 -15.80 -28.19
N GLU A 872 9.73 -14.77 -28.01
CA GLU A 872 9.11 -13.96 -29.07
C GLU A 872 9.85 -12.65 -29.34
N CYS A 873 11.01 -12.42 -28.70
CA CYS A 873 11.79 -11.19 -28.86
C CYS A 873 12.13 -10.85 -30.33
N GLY A 874 12.43 -11.86 -31.15
CA GLY A 874 12.70 -11.68 -32.58
C GLY A 874 11.47 -11.25 -33.37
N ALA A 875 10.26 -11.66 -32.98
CA ALA A 875 9.02 -11.21 -33.61
C ALA A 875 8.70 -9.75 -33.25
N VAL A 876 8.92 -9.38 -31.98
CA VAL A 876 8.83 -7.99 -31.53
C VAL A 876 9.83 -7.11 -32.29
N GLU A 877 11.09 -7.55 -32.39
CA GLU A 877 12.13 -6.85 -33.13
C GLU A 877 11.76 -6.65 -34.61
N ALA A 878 11.29 -7.72 -35.26
CA ALA A 878 10.89 -7.70 -36.67
C ALA A 878 9.72 -6.76 -36.99
N LEU A 879 8.83 -6.51 -36.02
CA LEU A 879 7.69 -5.59 -36.18
C LEU A 879 8.06 -4.14 -35.80
N CYS A 880 8.79 -3.95 -34.70
CA CYS A 880 9.13 -2.63 -34.18
C CYS A 880 10.26 -1.92 -34.94
N GLN A 881 11.18 -2.66 -35.56
CA GLN A 881 12.33 -2.08 -36.29
C GLN A 881 12.13 -1.97 -37.81
N GLN A 882 10.89 -2.15 -38.31
CA GLN A 882 10.60 -1.89 -39.73
C GLN A 882 10.82 -0.41 -40.04
N ILE A 883 11.45 -0.12 -41.18
CA ILE A 883 11.60 1.27 -41.62
C ILE A 883 10.22 1.87 -41.85
N VAL A 884 9.98 3.00 -41.21
CA VAL A 884 8.73 3.74 -41.35
C VAL A 884 8.79 4.53 -42.64
N ALA A 885 7.78 4.32 -43.49
CA ALA A 885 7.59 5.06 -44.73
C ALA A 885 6.39 5.99 -44.63
N SER A 886 6.55 7.23 -45.08
CA SER A 886 5.52 8.26 -45.09
C SER A 886 5.55 9.04 -46.41
N HIS A 887 4.41 9.55 -46.85
CA HIS A 887 4.32 10.34 -48.08
C HIS A 887 4.20 11.83 -47.76
N HIS A 888 5.27 12.59 -47.99
CA HIS A 888 5.28 14.04 -47.81
C HIS A 888 4.74 14.75 -49.06
N PRO A 889 3.79 15.71 -48.95
CA PRO A 889 3.17 16.36 -50.10
C PRO A 889 4.14 17.00 -51.09
N VAL A 890 5.27 17.51 -50.60
CA VAL A 890 6.29 18.22 -51.40
C VAL A 890 7.51 17.35 -51.71
N MET A 891 7.86 16.42 -50.82
CA MET A 891 9.15 15.71 -50.87
C MET A 891 9.00 14.25 -51.29
N GLY A 892 7.77 13.79 -51.58
CA GLY A 892 7.46 12.41 -51.91
C GLY A 892 7.70 11.47 -50.72
N TRP A 893 8.07 10.22 -51.01
CA TRP A 893 8.33 9.19 -50.01
C TRP A 893 9.52 9.54 -49.10
N ARG A 894 9.27 9.57 -47.79
CA ARG A 894 10.26 9.71 -46.73
C ARG A 894 10.39 8.40 -45.96
N PHE A 895 11.62 8.09 -45.59
CA PHE A 895 11.98 6.88 -44.85
C PHE A 895 12.69 7.28 -43.56
N SER A 896 12.32 6.61 -42.48
CA SER A 896 12.85 6.87 -41.15
C SER A 896 12.98 5.56 -40.38
N SER A 897 13.97 5.48 -39.51
CA SER A 897 14.29 4.26 -38.78
C SER A 897 14.26 4.53 -37.28
N PHE A 898 13.44 3.76 -36.58
CA PHE A 898 13.31 3.77 -35.12
C PHE A 898 14.08 2.59 -34.52
N ASP A 899 14.91 2.88 -33.52
CA ASP A 899 15.60 1.88 -32.71
C ASP A 899 15.16 2.09 -31.28
N PHE A 900 14.33 1.17 -30.80
CA PHE A 900 13.81 1.15 -29.43
C PHE A 900 14.79 0.54 -28.42
N ASN A 901 16.05 0.28 -28.80
CA ASN A 901 17.06 -0.34 -27.94
C ASN A 901 16.53 -1.63 -27.28
N LEU A 902 15.83 -2.45 -28.05
CA LEU A 902 15.04 -3.59 -27.57
C LEU A 902 15.88 -4.61 -26.77
N THR A 903 17.19 -4.68 -27.01
CA THR A 903 18.14 -5.52 -26.28
C THR A 903 18.32 -5.11 -24.82
N ALA A 904 18.17 -3.82 -24.50
CA ALA A 904 18.22 -3.26 -23.16
C ALA A 904 16.82 -2.97 -22.58
N ALA A 905 15.76 -3.14 -23.37
CA ALA A 905 14.40 -2.83 -22.96
C ALA A 905 13.97 -3.71 -21.78
N ARG A 906 13.38 -3.05 -20.78
CA ARG A 906 12.64 -3.71 -19.72
C ARG A 906 11.16 -3.77 -20.11
N ILE A 907 10.57 -4.93 -20.01
CA ILE A 907 9.17 -5.18 -20.38
C ILE A 907 8.44 -5.92 -19.27
N ALA A 908 7.15 -5.68 -19.14
CA ALA A 908 6.25 -6.49 -18.33
C ALA A 908 5.10 -6.99 -19.22
N PRO A 909 4.84 -8.31 -19.32
CA PRO A 909 3.71 -8.82 -20.08
C PRO A 909 2.39 -8.27 -19.57
N VAL A 910 1.51 -7.88 -20.51
CA VAL A 910 0.17 -7.39 -20.18
C VAL A 910 -0.86 -8.01 -21.12
N HIS A 911 -2.06 -8.29 -20.65
CA HIS A 911 -3.19 -8.36 -21.56
C HIS A 911 -3.54 -6.96 -22.04
N ALA A 912 -3.93 -6.81 -23.30
CA ALA A 912 -4.45 -5.55 -23.82
C ALA A 912 -5.85 -5.75 -24.40
N ARG A 913 -6.75 -4.81 -24.16
CA ARG A 913 -8.05 -4.71 -24.84
C ARG A 913 -8.16 -3.31 -25.45
N ILE A 914 -8.07 -3.22 -26.77
CA ILE A 914 -8.19 -1.96 -27.49
C ILE A 914 -9.63 -1.78 -27.95
N ARG A 915 -10.25 -0.64 -27.65
CA ARG A 915 -11.56 -0.22 -28.17
C ARG A 915 -11.38 0.89 -29.19
N ILE A 916 -11.82 0.67 -30.42
CA ILE A 916 -11.89 1.69 -31.46
C ILE A 916 -13.31 2.27 -31.49
N ASN A 917 -13.47 3.54 -31.11
CA ASN A 917 -14.76 4.24 -31.06
C ASN A 917 -15.09 4.96 -32.38
N ASP A 918 -14.09 5.53 -33.06
CA ASP A 918 -14.27 6.22 -34.35
C ASP A 918 -13.29 5.66 -35.38
N SER A 919 -13.83 4.91 -36.34
CA SER A 919 -13.02 4.24 -37.37
C SER A 919 -12.33 5.20 -38.33
N ASN A 920 -12.94 6.36 -38.60
CA ASN A 920 -12.40 7.34 -39.53
C ASN A 920 -11.24 8.12 -38.89
N LEU A 921 -11.44 8.53 -37.64
CA LEU A 921 -10.42 9.23 -36.88
C LEU A 921 -9.30 8.31 -36.45
N ALA A 922 -9.55 7.03 -36.14
CA ALA A 922 -8.51 6.05 -35.81
C ALA A 922 -7.80 5.51 -37.05
N GLN A 923 -8.48 5.44 -38.19
CA GLN A 923 -8.06 4.70 -39.39
C GLN A 923 -7.87 3.19 -39.12
N LEU A 924 -8.76 2.64 -38.28
CA LEU A 924 -8.90 1.23 -37.96
C LEU A 924 -10.40 0.87 -37.89
N PRO A 925 -10.79 -0.39 -38.13
CA PRO A 925 -12.18 -0.82 -37.94
C PRO A 925 -12.68 -0.54 -36.52
N ALA A 926 -13.93 -0.09 -36.38
CA ALA A 926 -14.57 0.04 -35.08
C ALA A 926 -14.77 -1.34 -34.42
N GLY A 927 -14.57 -1.41 -33.11
CA GLY A 927 -14.72 -2.67 -32.35
C GLY A 927 -13.65 -2.87 -31.29
N GLU A 928 -13.64 -4.07 -30.71
CA GLU A 928 -12.67 -4.51 -29.70
C GLU A 928 -11.58 -5.39 -30.32
N MET A 929 -10.32 -5.13 -29.98
CA MET A 929 -9.15 -5.91 -30.37
C MET A 929 -8.39 -6.36 -29.12
N PRO A 930 -8.58 -7.60 -28.65
CA PRO A 930 -7.83 -8.15 -27.54
C PRO A 930 -6.46 -8.69 -27.98
N ALA A 931 -5.45 -8.52 -27.16
CA ALA A 931 -4.15 -9.15 -27.30
C ALA A 931 -3.75 -9.86 -26.00
N GLN A 932 -3.23 -11.08 -26.14
CA GLN A 932 -2.68 -11.85 -25.03
C GLN A 932 -1.32 -11.27 -24.59
N PRO A 933 -0.84 -11.56 -23.38
CA PRO A 933 0.47 -11.12 -22.92
C PRO A 933 1.58 -11.72 -23.75
N LEU A 934 2.66 -10.96 -23.93
CA LEU A 934 3.90 -11.47 -24.48
C LEU A 934 4.36 -12.70 -23.69
N THR A 935 4.64 -13.79 -24.38
CA THR A 935 5.09 -15.03 -23.74
C THR A 935 6.43 -14.82 -23.04
N MET A 936 6.52 -15.26 -21.78
CA MET A 936 7.76 -15.26 -20.99
C MET A 936 8.04 -16.67 -20.47
N THR A 937 9.03 -17.36 -21.04
CA THR A 937 9.47 -18.68 -20.54
C THR A 937 10.69 -18.55 -19.64
N GLY A 938 10.82 -19.45 -18.65
CA GLY A 938 12.10 -19.67 -17.99
C GLY A 938 13.13 -20.29 -18.95
N PRO A 939 14.44 -20.23 -18.64
CA PRO A 939 15.44 -20.90 -19.46
C PRO A 939 15.12 -22.41 -19.55
N GLY A 940 14.77 -22.89 -20.75
CA GLY A 940 14.57 -24.32 -21.04
C GLY A 940 13.20 -24.77 -21.59
N GLN A 941 12.18 -23.92 -21.68
CA GLN A 941 10.90 -24.29 -22.31
C GLN A 941 10.81 -23.77 -23.75
N ALA A 942 10.97 -24.68 -24.71
CA ALA A 942 10.98 -24.40 -26.14
C ALA A 942 9.63 -24.71 -26.78
N MET A 943 8.73 -23.73 -26.87
CA MET A 943 7.75 -23.68 -27.96
C MET A 943 7.63 -22.25 -28.45
N ARG A 944 8.01 -22.03 -29.72
CA ARG A 944 7.77 -20.76 -30.42
C ARG A 944 6.31 -20.75 -30.88
N HIS A 945 5.51 -19.81 -30.38
CA HIS A 945 4.22 -19.54 -31.00
C HIS A 945 4.48 -18.92 -32.38
N VAL A 946 3.90 -19.51 -33.44
CA VAL A 946 3.93 -18.91 -34.79
C VAL A 946 2.76 -17.92 -34.83
N GLY A 947 3.04 -16.61 -34.72
CA GLY A 947 2.00 -15.58 -34.66
C GLY A 947 2.52 -14.21 -34.21
N LEU A 948 1.59 -13.32 -33.84
CA LEU A 948 1.89 -12.01 -33.25
C LEU A 948 2.37 -12.14 -31.79
N PRO A 949 3.32 -11.29 -31.34
CA PRO A 949 3.96 -11.41 -30.02
C PRO A 949 3.13 -10.87 -28.83
N GLY A 950 1.80 -10.77 -28.95
CA GLY A 950 0.92 -10.34 -27.87
C GLY A 950 1.05 -8.86 -27.46
N ALA A 951 1.07 -8.57 -26.16
CA ALA A 951 1.16 -7.22 -25.61
C ALA A 951 2.04 -7.15 -24.34
N PHE A 952 2.69 -5.99 -24.14
CA PHE A 952 3.55 -5.74 -22.98
C PHE A 952 3.70 -4.24 -22.71
N ARG A 953 3.92 -3.90 -21.44
CA ARG A 953 4.46 -2.59 -21.04
C ARG A 953 5.96 -2.58 -21.32
N ILE A 954 6.51 -1.46 -21.77
CA ILE A 954 7.93 -1.31 -22.08
C ILE A 954 8.49 -0.02 -21.49
N ARG A 955 9.70 -0.13 -20.95
CA ARG A 955 10.58 0.99 -20.59
C ARG A 955 11.90 0.84 -21.32
N THR A 956 12.22 1.80 -22.17
CA THR A 956 13.45 1.76 -22.96
C THR A 956 13.86 3.15 -23.47
N ALA A 957 15.14 3.31 -23.76
CA ALA A 957 15.63 4.44 -24.54
C ALA A 957 15.40 4.17 -26.04
N TRP A 958 15.25 5.20 -26.85
CA TRP A 958 15.11 5.06 -28.29
C TRP A 958 15.89 6.13 -29.05
N THR A 959 16.23 5.82 -30.31
CA THR A 959 16.78 6.78 -31.27
C THR A 959 16.01 6.74 -32.59
N LEU A 960 15.91 7.89 -33.25
CA LEU A 960 15.28 8.06 -34.55
C LEU A 960 16.28 8.69 -35.51
N SER A 961 16.44 8.05 -36.68
CA SER A 961 17.31 8.49 -37.76
C SER A 961 17.11 9.95 -38.13
N ASN A 962 18.18 10.62 -38.58
CA ASN A 962 18.13 11.97 -39.12
C ASN A 962 17.08 12.10 -40.25
N PRO A 963 16.24 13.16 -40.28
CA PRO A 963 15.23 13.32 -41.32
C PRO A 963 15.84 13.42 -42.73
N PHE A 964 17.08 13.89 -42.87
CA PHE A 964 17.77 13.98 -44.17
C PHE A 964 18.35 12.65 -44.66
N ASP A 965 18.32 11.60 -43.84
CA ASP A 965 18.92 10.29 -44.14
C ASP A 965 17.98 9.35 -44.93
N SER A 966 16.79 9.83 -45.26
CA SER A 966 15.74 9.10 -45.98
C SER A 966 16.24 8.38 -47.24
N GLY A 967 17.11 9.02 -48.03
CA GLY A 967 17.64 8.44 -49.27
C GLY A 967 18.51 7.20 -49.02
N ARG A 968 19.34 7.25 -47.97
CA ARG A 968 20.22 6.15 -47.57
C ARG A 968 19.42 5.01 -46.94
N LEU A 969 18.44 5.31 -46.10
CA LEU A 969 17.55 4.31 -45.51
C LEU A 969 16.78 3.51 -46.57
N ARG A 970 16.32 4.18 -47.64
CA ARG A 970 15.72 3.50 -48.80
C ARG A 970 16.67 2.48 -49.43
N VAL A 971 17.93 2.86 -49.66
CA VAL A 971 18.96 1.98 -50.25
C VAL A 971 19.29 0.82 -49.30
N LEU A 972 19.44 1.09 -48.01
CA LEU A 972 19.68 0.06 -46.99
C LEU A 972 18.56 -0.96 -46.94
N GLN A 973 17.30 -0.52 -47.03
CA GLN A 973 16.16 -1.44 -47.04
C GLN A 973 16.10 -2.28 -48.30
N ALA A 974 16.37 -1.68 -49.46
CA ALA A 974 16.49 -2.42 -50.71
C ALA A 974 17.56 -3.53 -50.57
N ASN A 975 18.75 -3.20 -50.06
CA ASN A 975 19.86 -4.14 -49.87
C ASN A 975 19.55 -5.27 -48.88
N ARG A 976 18.83 -5.00 -47.78
CA ARG A 976 18.35 -6.03 -46.84
C ARG A 976 17.43 -7.05 -47.50
N THR A 977 16.75 -6.67 -48.58
CA THR A 977 15.83 -7.53 -49.34
C THR A 977 16.57 -8.38 -50.39
N TYR A 978 17.85 -8.10 -50.68
CA TYR A 978 18.67 -8.77 -51.69
C TYR A 978 19.66 -9.81 -51.14
N VAL A 979 19.82 -9.92 -49.81
CA VAL A 979 20.64 -11.00 -49.21
C VAL A 979 19.80 -12.28 -49.23
N LYS A 980 20.14 -13.16 -50.18
CA LYS A 980 19.63 -14.53 -50.31
C LYS A 980 20.12 -15.41 -49.17
#